data_AF-A0AAV0KBE6-F1
#
_entry.id   AF-A0AAV0KBE6-F1
#
_cell.length_a   1.000
_cell.length_b   1.000
_cell.length_c   1.000
_cell.angle_alpha   90.00
_cell.angle_beta   90.00
_cell.angle_gamma   90.00
#
_symmetry.space_group_name_H-M   'P 1'
#
loop_
_entity.id
_entity.type
_entity.pdbx_description
1 polymer ?
#
loop_
_entity_poly.entity_id
_entity_poly.type
_entity_poly.pdbx_seq_one_letter_code
_entity_poly.pdbx_strand_id
1 'polypeptide(L)'
;VTVIVLLLQPIVLLYKLLFGRNIFNAAQQSDAINPFASVPLENPRSASSLPTGEHEVFLSFRGPDTRQVFTNTLFILLRRLSIRTFMDDEKLEKGDEIWPSLATAIRQSKIHVAILSENYAYSKWCLRELVKFVECRKQDKRHIILPIFYMVDPGDVRHQTGPYQSAFQQHEKKFDSKTVQDWRDALNEVGTIKGWTVGSKDKPGEIADRVCNEIWLHIRQNDKFLDRDRLVGIDDHIRAVTDELSLDSEGVTMVGLHGLGGIGKTTIARAVYNQISTSFDRCSFLENIREMQEQKNGTIDLQHKLISNIMRKDSLGSIDNDVEGKNLIKDRVSMFKVLIILDDVDEKFKFEDVLGNPGQFASGTRFIITSRNEKVLRTVGENQCKLYEVGQMSPRISLELFCKHAFKKTRPPPGYETLSQDIISIAGGLPLFLEVVGSLLYGEEKPIWEEKLVQLRKVSLKGVAERLKISYDVLEAETQQIFLDIACFCIGMEKEIAIYMWSDLKYLSLLSRINSLIQRSMIKIGYDNKFQMHDQMRDMGREIVREENIEQPWKRSRIWDPEEALDLLQNKRGSKQVKALCANFTWIPDLGLKPLKRQHFLKLPELRYLEALGARFNGDFGNIFPNLRWLRSKAHRGMIIIRLIFI
;
A
#
# COMPACT_ATOMS: atom_id res chain seq x y z
N VAL A 1 -17.47 38.86 0.72
CA VAL A 1 -16.73 37.76 1.39
C VAL A 1 -17.06 37.65 2.89
N THR A 2 -18.00 38.42 3.42
CA THR A 2 -18.56 38.19 4.76
C THR A 2 -20.07 38.26 4.56
N VAL A 3 -20.80 37.15 4.79
CA VAL A 3 -22.26 37.04 5.04
C VAL A 3 -22.80 35.62 4.72
N ILE A 4 -22.18 34.82 3.83
CA ILE A 4 -22.73 33.48 3.49
C ILE A 4 -22.29 32.35 4.46
N VAL A 5 -21.29 32.57 5.31
CA VAL A 5 -20.79 31.54 6.26
C VAL A 5 -21.71 31.32 7.48
N LEU A 6 -22.70 32.19 7.73
CA LEU A 6 -23.53 32.11 8.93
C LEU A 6 -24.82 31.27 8.82
N LEU A 7 -25.20 30.81 7.62
CA LEU A 7 -26.48 30.07 7.44
C LEU A 7 -26.36 28.54 7.42
N LEU A 8 -25.14 27.96 7.44
CA LEU A 8 -24.95 26.50 7.44
C LEU A 8 -24.49 25.90 8.78
N GLN A 9 -24.05 26.72 9.74
CA GLN A 9 -23.70 26.24 11.08
C GLN A 9 -24.89 25.71 11.89
N PRO A 10 -26.12 26.28 11.81
CA PRO A 10 -27.25 25.77 12.60
C PRO A 10 -27.74 24.39 12.12
N ILE A 11 -27.65 24.10 10.82
CA ILE A 11 -28.17 22.84 10.23
C ILE A 11 -27.27 21.64 10.59
N VAL A 12 -25.94 21.84 10.62
CA VAL A 12 -24.99 20.79 11.02
C VAL A 12 -25.05 20.49 12.52
N LEU A 13 -25.34 21.51 13.35
CA LEU A 13 -25.57 21.33 14.78
C LEU A 13 -26.92 20.68 15.08
N LEU A 14 -27.99 21.05 14.36
CA LEU A 14 -29.32 20.44 14.50
C LEU A 14 -29.31 18.96 14.09
N TYR A 15 -28.57 18.61 13.03
CA TYR A 15 -28.42 17.21 12.59
C TYR A 15 -27.64 16.34 13.59
N LYS A 16 -26.61 16.91 14.23
CA LYS A 16 -25.88 16.24 15.33
C LYS A 16 -26.70 16.11 16.62
N LEU A 17 -27.60 17.06 16.89
CA LEU A 17 -28.50 17.04 18.06
C LEU A 17 -29.69 16.10 17.88
N LEU A 18 -30.25 15.98 16.67
CA LEU A 18 -31.42 15.14 16.41
C LEU A 18 -31.10 13.65 16.21
N PHE A 19 -29.90 13.29 15.75
CA PHE A 19 -29.53 11.90 15.45
C PHE A 19 -28.37 11.35 16.30
N GLY A 20 -27.79 12.15 17.20
CA GLY A 20 -26.64 11.77 18.02
C GLY A 20 -26.95 11.23 19.42
N ARG A 21 -28.22 11.23 19.85
CA ARG A 21 -28.64 10.68 21.15
C ARG A 21 -30.04 10.09 21.03
N ASN A 22 -30.12 8.77 21.02
CA ASN A 22 -31.16 7.96 21.68
C ASN A 22 -31.19 6.54 21.09
N ILE A 23 -30.29 5.69 21.56
CA ILE A 23 -30.59 4.25 21.69
C ILE A 23 -30.01 3.82 23.03
N PHE A 24 -30.82 3.90 24.09
CA PHE A 24 -30.95 2.89 25.14
C PHE A 24 -31.99 3.38 26.17
N ASN A 25 -32.87 2.45 26.56
CA ASN A 25 -33.89 2.49 27.62
C ASN A 25 -35.26 3.07 27.27
N ALA A 26 -36.20 2.18 26.95
CA ALA A 26 -37.36 1.92 27.82
C ALA A 26 -38.07 0.63 27.37
N ALA A 27 -38.11 -0.36 28.25
CA ALA A 27 -39.01 -1.51 28.17
C ALA A 27 -40.20 -1.25 29.11
N GLN A 28 -41.43 -1.46 28.63
CA GLN A 28 -42.55 -2.19 29.27
C GLN A 28 -43.95 -1.68 28.86
N GLN A 29 -44.81 -2.67 28.51
CA GLN A 29 -46.29 -2.72 28.56
C GLN A 29 -47.07 -1.80 27.57
N SER A 30 -48.12 -2.23 26.86
CA SER A 30 -49.08 -3.33 27.04
C SER A 30 -49.82 -3.72 25.74
N ASP A 31 -50.21 -4.99 25.68
CA ASP A 31 -51.47 -5.58 25.16
C ASP A 31 -51.95 -5.42 23.70
N ALA A 32 -51.78 -6.52 22.96
CA ALA A 32 -52.85 -7.42 22.49
C ALA A 32 -53.07 -7.62 20.97
N ILE A 33 -53.20 -8.92 20.66
CA ILE A 33 -53.82 -9.62 19.51
C ILE A 33 -52.98 -9.80 18.23
N ASN A 34 -52.45 -11.03 18.13
CA ASN A 34 -52.07 -11.72 16.89
C ASN A 34 -53.29 -12.55 16.44
N PRO A 35 -53.56 -12.75 15.13
CA PRO A 35 -53.07 -14.00 14.53
C PRO A 35 -52.72 -13.88 13.04
N PHE A 36 -51.59 -14.43 12.61
CA PHE A 36 -51.52 -15.62 11.74
C PHE A 36 -50.04 -15.89 11.41
N ALA A 37 -49.58 -17.08 11.81
CA ALA A 37 -48.22 -17.55 11.67
C ALA A 37 -47.97 -18.18 10.29
N SER A 38 -46.78 -17.94 9.69
CA SER A 38 -46.00 -18.98 9.02
C SER A 38 -44.58 -18.53 8.60
N VAL A 39 -43.59 -19.29 9.08
CA VAL A 39 -42.22 -19.55 8.56
C VAL A 39 -41.12 -18.48 8.75
N PRO A 40 -39.99 -18.79 9.43
CA PRO A 40 -38.87 -17.86 9.58
C PRO A 40 -37.92 -17.91 8.37
N LEU A 41 -37.76 -16.77 7.70
CA LEU A 41 -36.63 -16.50 6.79
C LEU A 41 -35.46 -15.94 7.60
N GLU A 42 -34.29 -16.55 7.40
CA GLU A 42 -33.02 -16.12 7.96
C GLU A 42 -32.72 -14.65 7.64
N ASN A 43 -32.44 -13.89 8.71
CA ASN A 43 -32.12 -12.47 8.63
C ASN A 43 -30.69 -12.30 8.06
N PRO A 44 -30.47 -11.52 6.98
CA PRO A 44 -29.14 -11.25 6.46
C PRO A 44 -28.34 -10.42 7.46
N ARG A 45 -27.13 -10.92 7.75
CA ARG A 45 -26.12 -10.35 8.65
C ARG A 45 -26.07 -8.83 8.56
N SER A 46 -26.36 -8.19 9.68
CA SER A 46 -26.08 -6.79 9.95
C SER A 46 -24.60 -6.49 9.68
N ALA A 47 -24.36 -5.42 8.95
CA ALA A 47 -23.05 -4.88 8.64
C ALA A 47 -22.26 -4.68 9.94
N SER A 48 -21.25 -5.52 10.17
CA SER A 48 -20.28 -5.32 11.24
C SER A 48 -19.46 -4.08 10.89
N SER A 49 -19.66 -3.02 11.66
CA SER A 49 -18.65 -1.99 11.90
C SER A 49 -17.28 -2.65 12.10
N LEU A 50 -16.27 -2.20 11.36
CA LEU A 50 -14.86 -2.59 11.53
C LEU A 50 -14.48 -2.56 13.03
N PRO A 51 -13.86 -3.61 13.59
CA PRO A 51 -13.43 -3.58 14.98
C PRO A 51 -12.35 -2.51 15.15
N THR A 52 -12.62 -1.53 15.99
CA THR A 52 -11.61 -0.61 16.52
C THR A 52 -10.62 -1.39 17.40
N GLY A 53 -9.36 -1.51 16.96
CA GLY A 53 -8.20 -1.71 17.84
C GLY A 53 -7.52 -3.09 17.85
N GLU A 54 -7.00 -3.59 16.73
CA GLU A 54 -6.14 -4.79 16.73
C GLU A 54 -4.70 -4.48 17.22
N HIS A 55 -4.06 -5.34 18.01
CA HIS A 55 -2.65 -5.22 18.39
C HIS A 55 -1.75 -5.95 17.38
N GLU A 56 -0.64 -5.34 16.97
CA GLU A 56 0.34 -5.92 16.04
C GLU A 56 1.38 -6.78 16.75
N VAL A 57 1.80 -6.35 17.94
CA VAL A 57 2.86 -6.98 18.75
C VAL A 57 2.32 -7.31 20.13
N PHE A 58 2.63 -8.49 20.65
CA PHE A 58 2.36 -8.87 22.04
C PHE A 58 3.68 -9.06 22.81
N LEU A 59 3.83 -8.40 23.96
CA LEU A 59 4.99 -8.57 24.86
C LEU A 59 4.64 -9.50 26.02
N SER A 60 5.29 -10.66 26.09
CA SER A 60 5.24 -11.57 27.25
C SER A 60 6.51 -11.42 28.08
N PHE A 61 6.36 -11.18 29.38
CA PHE A 61 7.47 -10.89 30.27
C PHE A 61 7.12 -11.15 31.73
N ARG A 62 8.15 -11.35 32.56
CA ARG A 62 7.96 -11.37 34.02
C ARG A 62 7.97 -9.96 34.56
N GLY A 63 6.79 -9.50 35.03
CA GLY A 63 6.59 -8.15 35.56
C GLY A 63 7.67 -7.67 36.53
N PRO A 64 7.89 -8.36 37.66
CA PRO A 64 8.90 -7.97 38.66
C PRO A 64 10.33 -7.88 38.13
N ASP A 65 10.69 -8.64 37.10
CA ASP A 65 12.06 -8.72 36.61
C ASP A 65 12.37 -7.63 35.59
N THR A 66 11.43 -7.36 34.67
CA THR A 66 11.74 -6.62 33.44
C THR A 66 10.84 -5.43 33.15
N ARG A 67 9.69 -5.30 33.85
CA ARG A 67 8.66 -4.28 33.53
C ARG A 67 9.25 -2.88 33.49
N GLN A 68 9.86 -2.43 34.57
CA GLN A 68 10.35 -1.04 34.70
C GLN A 68 11.66 -0.77 33.96
N VAL A 69 12.31 -1.81 33.45
CA VAL A 69 13.63 -1.73 32.80
C VAL A 69 13.52 -1.97 31.30
N PHE A 70 13.91 -3.15 30.83
CA PHE A 70 13.97 -3.49 29.42
C PHE A 70 12.59 -3.48 28.74
N THR A 71 11.56 -4.04 29.37
CA THR A 71 10.22 -4.17 28.74
C THR A 71 9.58 -2.81 28.50
N ASN A 72 9.58 -1.91 29.49
CA ASN A 72 9.04 -0.56 29.31
C ASN A 72 9.84 0.24 28.27
N THR A 73 11.17 0.06 28.22
CA THR A 73 12.01 0.69 27.19
C THR A 73 11.59 0.22 25.79
N LEU A 74 11.47 -1.09 25.60
CA LEU A 74 11.03 -1.68 24.33
C LEU A 74 9.63 -1.21 23.95
N PHE A 75 8.68 -1.22 24.90
CA PHE A 75 7.32 -0.76 24.69
C PHE A 75 7.24 0.72 24.25
N ILE A 76 8.00 1.60 24.88
CA ILE A 76 8.07 3.03 24.52
C ILE A 76 8.64 3.20 23.11
N LEU A 77 9.69 2.45 22.75
CA LEU A 77 10.28 2.51 21.42
C LEU A 77 9.30 2.04 20.33
N LEU A 78 8.59 0.92 20.56
CA LEU A 78 7.57 0.42 19.64
C LEU A 78 6.43 1.43 19.46
N ARG A 79 5.94 2.04 20.55
CA ARG A 79 4.90 3.09 20.46
C ARG A 79 5.37 4.34 19.70
N ARG A 80 6.64 4.72 19.83
CA ARG A 80 7.23 5.84 19.07
C ARG A 80 7.27 5.58 17.56
N LEU A 81 7.28 4.31 17.16
CA LEU A 81 7.21 3.86 15.78
C LEU A 81 5.76 3.64 15.29
N SER A 82 4.76 4.13 16.05
CA SER A 82 3.33 3.91 15.79
C SER A 82 2.90 2.43 15.80
N ILE A 83 3.70 1.52 16.35
CA ILE A 83 3.38 0.08 16.38
C ILE A 83 2.41 -0.20 17.53
N ARG A 84 1.23 -0.75 17.22
CA ARG A 84 0.20 -1.11 18.21
C ARG A 84 0.67 -2.32 19.02
N THR A 85 1.25 -2.05 20.18
CA THR A 85 1.82 -3.09 21.05
C THR A 85 0.89 -3.35 22.22
N PHE A 86 0.56 -4.62 22.47
CA PHE A 86 -0.04 -5.09 23.70
C PHE A 86 1.08 -5.37 24.72
N MET A 87 1.04 -4.67 25.84
CA MET A 87 1.86 -4.95 27.02
C MET A 87 0.88 -5.18 28.15
N ASP A 88 0.97 -6.34 28.80
CA ASP A 88 0.10 -6.66 29.93
C ASP A 88 0.35 -5.66 31.08
N ASP A 89 -0.58 -4.72 31.20
CA ASP A 89 -0.68 -3.83 32.35
C ASP A 89 -1.45 -4.62 33.42
N GLU A 90 -1.00 -4.60 34.67
CA GLU A 90 -1.75 -5.19 35.80
C GLU A 90 -3.12 -4.51 36.04
N LYS A 91 -3.54 -3.63 35.11
CA LYS A 91 -4.78 -2.88 35.03
C LYS A 91 -5.60 -3.28 33.80
N LEU A 92 -5.81 -4.58 33.60
CA LEU A 92 -6.98 -5.04 32.85
C LEU A 92 -8.24 -4.33 33.40
N GLU A 93 -9.19 -4.00 32.51
CA GLU A 93 -10.44 -3.34 32.94
C GLU A 93 -11.07 -4.15 34.08
N LYS A 94 -11.29 -3.50 35.22
CA LYS A 94 -11.77 -4.17 36.44
C LYS A 94 -13.12 -4.82 36.14
N GLY A 95 -13.15 -6.15 36.07
CA GLY A 95 -14.39 -6.92 35.92
C GLY A 95 -14.33 -8.08 34.94
N ASP A 96 -13.36 -8.12 34.02
CA ASP A 96 -13.27 -9.18 33.01
C ASP A 96 -12.46 -10.40 33.47
N GLU A 97 -12.81 -11.58 32.96
CA GLU A 97 -11.95 -12.75 33.06
C GLU A 97 -10.63 -12.49 32.31
N ILE A 98 -9.51 -12.55 33.04
CA ILE A 98 -8.17 -12.16 32.56
C ILE A 98 -7.71 -12.96 31.32
N TRP A 99 -8.05 -14.25 31.25
CA TRP A 99 -7.51 -15.14 30.21
C TRP A 99 -8.20 -15.02 28.84
N PRO A 100 -9.54 -14.98 28.70
CA PRO A 100 -10.18 -14.80 27.41
C PRO A 100 -9.71 -13.56 26.63
N SER A 101 -9.54 -12.43 27.33
CA SER A 101 -9.04 -11.19 26.74
C SER A 101 -7.59 -11.33 26.27
N LEU A 102 -6.71 -11.83 27.13
CA LEU A 102 -5.30 -12.08 26.82
C LEU A 102 -5.14 -13.05 25.63
N ALA A 103 -5.86 -14.16 25.64
CA ALA A 103 -5.82 -15.14 24.56
C ALA A 103 -6.34 -14.56 23.23
N THR A 104 -7.25 -13.59 23.28
CA THR A 104 -7.72 -12.86 22.10
C THR A 104 -6.64 -11.93 21.56
N ALA A 105 -6.01 -11.14 22.43
CA ALA A 105 -4.88 -10.29 22.06
C ALA A 105 -3.74 -11.09 21.42
N ILE A 106 -3.38 -12.25 22.01
CA ILE A 106 -2.37 -13.15 21.44
C ILE A 106 -2.79 -13.69 20.07
N ARG A 107 -4.05 -14.08 19.88
CA ARG A 107 -4.50 -14.57 18.55
C ARG A 107 -4.46 -13.47 17.49
N GLN A 108 -4.74 -12.22 17.88
CA GLN A 108 -4.77 -11.08 16.97
C GLN A 108 -3.36 -10.58 16.62
N SER A 109 -2.41 -10.62 17.57
CA SER A 109 -1.03 -10.20 17.33
C SER A 109 -0.27 -11.15 16.40
N LYS A 110 0.40 -10.59 15.41
CA LYS A 110 1.23 -11.35 14.44
C LYS A 110 2.66 -11.55 14.92
N ILE A 111 3.14 -10.70 15.81
CA ILE A 111 4.48 -10.79 16.37
C ILE A 111 4.39 -10.96 17.89
N HIS A 112 5.03 -12.01 18.40
CA HIS A 112 5.07 -12.37 19.81
C HIS A 112 6.48 -12.22 20.34
N VAL A 113 6.70 -11.30 21.28
CA VAL A 113 8.02 -11.09 21.88
C VAL A 113 8.02 -11.74 23.27
N ALA A 114 8.91 -12.72 23.45
CA ALA A 114 9.09 -13.42 24.72
C ALA A 114 10.35 -12.90 25.42
N ILE A 115 10.18 -12.09 26.46
CA ILE A 115 11.28 -11.54 27.27
C ILE A 115 11.51 -12.49 28.45
N LEU A 116 12.39 -13.46 28.22
CA LEU A 116 12.70 -14.57 29.09
C LEU A 116 13.75 -14.12 30.12
N SER A 117 13.34 -14.00 31.38
CA SER A 117 14.21 -13.68 32.52
C SER A 117 14.43 -14.89 33.43
N GLU A 118 15.30 -14.75 34.42
CA GLU A 118 15.58 -15.78 35.42
C GLU A 118 14.30 -16.31 36.10
N ASN A 119 13.37 -15.43 36.51
CA ASN A 119 12.16 -15.84 37.22
C ASN A 119 10.93 -16.01 36.31
N TYR A 120 11.10 -16.02 35.00
CA TYR A 120 9.98 -16.07 34.05
C TYR A 120 9.13 -17.34 34.23
N ALA A 121 9.77 -18.50 34.37
CA ALA A 121 9.07 -19.78 34.52
C ALA A 121 8.32 -19.93 35.84
N TYR A 122 8.54 -19.10 36.86
CA TYR A 122 7.72 -19.14 38.08
C TYR A 122 6.28 -18.64 37.85
N SER A 123 6.06 -17.86 36.78
CA SER A 123 4.73 -17.35 36.44
C SER A 123 3.96 -18.33 35.55
N LYS A 124 2.88 -18.89 36.09
CA LYS A 124 1.94 -19.71 35.29
C LYS A 124 1.38 -18.96 34.08
N TRP A 125 1.22 -17.64 34.18
CA TRP A 125 0.66 -16.82 33.10
C TRP A 125 1.64 -16.70 31.95
N CYS A 126 2.90 -16.40 32.24
CA CYS A 126 3.97 -16.33 31.24
C CYS A 126 4.13 -17.67 30.49
N LEU A 127 4.10 -18.79 31.20
CA LEU A 127 4.16 -20.12 30.58
C LEU A 127 2.95 -20.42 29.69
N ARG A 128 1.73 -20.03 30.12
CA ARG A 128 0.51 -20.17 29.30
C ARG A 128 0.54 -19.29 28.05
N GLU A 129 1.08 -18.08 28.13
CA GLU A 129 1.28 -17.19 26.98
C GLU A 129 2.21 -17.84 25.94
N LEU A 130 3.34 -18.41 26.37
CA LEU A 130 4.27 -19.11 25.46
C LEU A 130 3.62 -20.29 24.74
N VAL A 131 2.84 -21.11 25.46
CA VAL A 131 2.07 -22.20 24.83
C VAL A 131 1.16 -21.63 23.75
N LYS A 132 0.47 -20.53 24.04
CA LYS A 132 -0.42 -19.88 23.07
C LYS A 132 0.33 -19.32 21.87
N PHE A 133 1.52 -18.74 22.05
CA PHE A 133 2.37 -18.28 20.94
C PHE A 133 2.71 -19.43 19.99
N VAL A 134 3.16 -20.56 20.56
CA VAL A 134 3.53 -21.77 19.83
C VAL A 134 2.33 -22.35 19.10
N GLU A 135 1.16 -22.44 19.74
CA GLU A 135 -0.08 -22.86 19.10
C GLU A 135 -0.45 -21.98 17.90
N CYS A 136 -0.43 -20.65 18.07
CA CYS A 136 -0.74 -19.70 16.99
C CYS A 136 0.23 -19.86 15.82
N ARG A 137 1.53 -20.02 16.08
CA ARG A 137 2.55 -20.25 15.04
C ARG A 137 2.42 -21.61 14.35
N LYS A 138 1.97 -22.65 15.06
CA LYS A 138 1.68 -23.97 14.48
C LYS A 138 0.47 -23.92 13.55
N GLN A 139 -0.56 -23.15 13.91
CA GLN A 139 -1.78 -22.97 13.12
C GLN A 139 -1.58 -22.05 11.90
N ASP A 140 -0.85 -20.94 12.07
CA ASP A 140 -0.55 -20.00 11.01
C ASP A 140 0.92 -19.59 11.08
N LYS A 141 1.71 -20.05 10.11
CA LYS A 141 3.16 -19.79 10.00
C LYS A 141 3.51 -18.31 9.85
N ARG A 142 2.52 -17.43 9.63
CA ARG A 142 2.72 -15.97 9.62
C ARG A 142 2.91 -15.38 11.02
N HIS A 143 2.58 -16.10 12.09
CA HIS A 143 2.92 -15.66 13.44
C HIS A 143 4.41 -15.85 13.71
N ILE A 144 5.06 -14.79 14.19
CA ILE A 144 6.50 -14.75 14.46
C ILE A 144 6.70 -14.71 15.96
N ILE A 145 7.66 -15.49 16.46
CA ILE A 145 8.06 -15.47 17.87
C ILE A 145 9.51 -14.98 17.93
N LEU A 146 9.75 -13.93 18.73
CA LEU A 146 11.03 -13.27 18.92
C LEU A 146 11.47 -13.44 20.39
N PRO A 147 12.36 -14.39 20.71
CA PRO A 147 12.85 -14.55 22.07
C PRO A 147 13.95 -13.53 22.40
N ILE A 148 13.88 -12.99 23.62
CA ILE A 148 14.89 -12.12 24.22
C ILE A 148 15.29 -12.74 25.56
N PHE A 149 16.53 -13.19 25.66
CA PHE A 149 17.11 -13.82 26.84
C PHE A 149 17.71 -12.74 27.74
N TYR A 150 16.94 -12.27 28.72
CA TYR A 150 17.31 -11.18 29.62
C TYR A 150 17.95 -11.72 30.90
N MET A 151 19.26 -11.50 31.05
CA MET A 151 20.07 -11.96 32.18
C MET A 151 19.92 -13.47 32.45
N VAL A 152 19.73 -14.27 31.40
CA VAL A 152 19.58 -15.72 31.47
C VAL A 152 20.29 -16.39 30.30
N ASP A 153 20.81 -17.60 30.53
CA ASP A 153 21.39 -18.42 29.46
C ASP A 153 20.28 -19.05 28.58
N PRO A 154 20.32 -18.91 27.25
CA PRO A 154 19.36 -19.56 26.35
C PRO A 154 19.29 -21.08 26.53
N GLY A 155 20.40 -21.73 26.89
CA GLY A 155 20.48 -23.15 27.21
C GLY A 155 19.66 -23.54 28.43
N ASP A 156 19.68 -22.71 29.48
CA ASP A 156 18.86 -22.92 30.68
C ASP A 156 17.36 -22.83 30.37
N VAL A 157 16.96 -21.91 29.48
CA VAL A 157 15.57 -21.83 29.03
C VAL A 157 15.20 -23.06 28.20
N ARG A 158 16.04 -23.44 27.23
CA ARG A 158 15.78 -24.52 26.26
C ARG A 158 15.70 -25.89 26.93
N HIS A 159 16.56 -26.15 27.90
CA HIS A 159 16.66 -27.43 28.61
C HIS A 159 16.00 -27.40 30.00
N GLN A 160 15.42 -26.25 30.38
CA GLN A 160 14.81 -26.01 31.69
C GLN A 160 15.75 -26.37 32.86
N THR A 161 17.03 -26.00 32.72
CA THR A 161 18.08 -26.16 33.73
C THR A 161 18.26 -24.88 34.56
N GLY A 162 19.12 -24.94 35.58
CA GLY A 162 19.40 -23.80 36.46
C GLY A 162 18.12 -23.24 37.13
N PRO A 163 17.84 -21.92 37.01
CA PRO A 163 16.70 -21.29 37.68
C PRO A 163 15.33 -21.83 37.22
N TYR A 164 15.24 -22.36 36.00
CA TYR A 164 14.01 -22.93 35.46
C TYR A 164 13.69 -24.29 36.08
N GLN A 165 14.71 -25.06 36.48
CA GLN A 165 14.51 -26.37 37.10
C GLN A 165 13.70 -26.25 38.40
N SER A 166 14.08 -25.31 39.26
CA SER A 166 13.37 -25.04 40.52
C SER A 166 11.94 -24.54 40.31
N ALA A 167 11.70 -23.72 39.27
CA ALA A 167 10.36 -23.27 38.92
C ALA A 167 9.45 -24.45 38.53
N PHE A 168 9.96 -25.38 37.72
CA PHE A 168 9.19 -26.54 37.29
C PHE A 168 8.91 -27.54 38.43
N GLN A 169 9.86 -27.77 39.33
CA GLN A 169 9.63 -28.58 40.54
C GLN A 169 8.48 -28.04 41.40
N GLN A 170 8.25 -26.73 41.41
CA GLN A 170 7.12 -26.13 42.12
C GLN A 170 5.79 -26.31 41.37
N HIS A 171 5.81 -26.23 40.05
CA HIS A 171 4.62 -26.41 39.22
C HIS A 171 4.15 -27.86 39.18
N GLU A 172 5.07 -28.83 39.15
CA GLU A 172 4.76 -30.26 39.20
C GLU A 172 4.00 -30.68 40.48
N LYS A 173 4.14 -29.90 41.55
CA LYS A 173 3.38 -30.10 42.80
C LYS A 173 1.94 -29.55 42.74
N LYS A 174 1.65 -28.67 41.78
CA LYS A 174 0.41 -27.85 41.74
C LYS A 174 -0.46 -28.10 40.52
N PHE A 175 0.12 -28.59 39.43
CA PHE A 175 -0.54 -28.76 38.14
C PHE A 175 -0.38 -30.18 37.63
N ASP A 176 -1.30 -30.60 36.75
CA ASP A 176 -1.25 -31.92 36.16
C ASP A 176 -0.05 -32.07 35.20
N SER A 177 0.40 -33.33 35.03
CA SER A 177 1.58 -33.64 34.21
C SER A 177 1.46 -33.17 32.77
N LYS A 178 0.26 -33.10 32.20
CA LYS A 178 0.07 -32.68 30.80
C LYS A 178 0.29 -31.18 30.67
N THR A 179 -0.33 -30.37 31.53
CA THR A 179 -0.13 -28.91 31.55
C THR A 179 1.35 -28.55 31.74
N VAL A 180 2.05 -29.23 32.65
CA VAL A 180 3.47 -29.00 32.87
C VAL A 180 4.30 -29.40 31.65
N GLN A 181 3.95 -30.51 30.99
CA GLN A 181 4.63 -30.94 29.75
C GLN A 181 4.44 -29.93 28.62
N ASP A 182 3.22 -29.40 28.43
CA ASP A 182 2.94 -28.36 27.42
C ASP A 182 3.83 -27.12 27.64
N TRP A 183 4.07 -26.74 28.90
CA TRP A 183 4.97 -25.63 29.24
C TRP A 183 6.44 -25.94 28.92
N ARG A 184 6.90 -27.18 29.18
CA ARG A 184 8.26 -27.62 28.83
C ARG A 184 8.47 -27.60 27.31
N ASP A 185 7.50 -28.12 26.56
CA ASP A 185 7.56 -28.19 25.10
C ASP A 185 7.60 -26.77 24.49
N ALA A 186 6.78 -25.85 25.00
CA ALA A 186 6.78 -24.46 24.53
C ALA A 186 8.12 -23.75 24.79
N LEU A 187 8.71 -23.91 25.98
CA LEU A 187 10.02 -23.33 26.29
C LEU A 187 11.15 -23.94 25.47
N ASN A 188 11.11 -25.24 25.19
CA ASN A 188 12.07 -25.89 24.31
C ASN A 188 12.00 -25.31 22.88
N GLU A 189 10.78 -25.18 22.35
CA GLU A 189 10.55 -24.63 21.01
C GLU A 189 11.02 -23.18 20.92
N VAL A 190 10.62 -22.33 21.88
CA VAL A 190 10.98 -20.91 21.90
C VAL A 190 12.48 -20.71 22.17
N GLY A 191 13.07 -21.48 23.08
CA GLY A 191 14.51 -21.44 23.38
C GLY A 191 15.40 -21.94 22.23
N THR A 192 14.85 -22.66 21.26
CA THR A 192 15.56 -23.08 20.05
C THR A 192 15.58 -21.99 18.96
N ILE A 193 14.69 -20.99 19.04
CA ILE A 193 14.65 -19.88 18.09
C ILE A 193 15.84 -18.95 18.34
N LYS A 194 16.51 -18.51 17.27
CA LYS A 194 17.56 -17.49 17.36
C LYS A 194 16.95 -16.18 17.87
N GLY A 195 17.48 -15.67 18.98
CA GLY A 195 17.03 -14.43 19.62
C GLY A 195 18.18 -13.51 20.01
N TRP A 196 17.87 -12.57 20.89
CA TRP A 196 18.86 -11.64 21.47
C TRP A 196 19.17 -12.01 22.91
N THR A 197 20.43 -11.90 23.30
CA THR A 197 20.85 -12.03 24.70
C THR A 197 21.13 -10.64 25.26
N VAL A 198 20.62 -10.36 26.46
CA VAL A 198 20.86 -9.12 27.21
C VAL A 198 21.54 -9.49 28.52
N GLY A 199 22.87 -9.47 28.54
CA GLY A 199 23.69 -9.72 29.72
C GLY A 199 24.07 -8.46 30.48
N SER A 200 24.82 -8.63 31.58
CA SER A 200 25.25 -7.54 32.48
C SER A 200 26.21 -6.53 31.85
N LYS A 201 26.94 -6.95 30.80
CA LYS A 201 27.88 -6.10 30.05
C LYS A 201 27.26 -5.46 28.83
N ASP A 202 26.05 -5.87 28.45
CA ASP A 202 25.37 -5.35 27.28
C ASP A 202 24.69 -4.02 27.58
N LYS A 203 24.34 -3.29 26.53
CA LYS A 203 23.55 -2.06 26.61
C LYS A 203 22.10 -2.40 26.25
N PRO A 204 21.19 -2.52 27.23
CA PRO A 204 19.82 -3.00 26.97
C PRO A 204 19.06 -2.10 25.98
N GLY A 205 19.32 -0.79 25.98
CA GLY A 205 18.73 0.15 25.03
C GLY A 205 19.11 -0.11 23.56
N GLU A 206 20.37 -0.44 23.27
CA GLU A 206 20.83 -0.75 21.90
C GLU A 206 20.23 -2.07 21.39
N ILE A 207 20.02 -3.04 22.28
CA ILE A 207 19.32 -4.29 21.94
C ILE A 207 17.83 -4.01 21.70
N ALA A 208 17.19 -3.22 22.55
CA ALA A 208 15.78 -2.85 22.38
C ALA A 208 15.56 -2.11 21.04
N ASP A 209 16.47 -1.22 20.63
CA ASP A 209 16.40 -0.55 19.32
C ASP A 209 16.53 -1.53 18.15
N ARG A 210 17.48 -2.48 18.22
CA ARG A 210 17.62 -3.55 17.20
C ARG A 210 16.37 -4.43 17.11
N VAL A 211 15.79 -4.82 18.24
CA VAL A 211 14.52 -5.56 18.28
C VAL A 211 13.39 -4.73 17.66
N CYS A 212 13.29 -3.44 17.99
CA CYS A 212 12.29 -2.55 17.38
C CYS A 212 12.46 -2.44 15.86
N ASN A 213 13.71 -2.35 15.37
CA ASN A 213 14.01 -2.33 13.94
C ASN A 213 13.53 -3.60 13.26
N GLU A 214 13.82 -4.76 13.85
CA GLU A 214 13.39 -6.04 13.30
C GLU A 214 11.87 -6.15 13.28
N ILE A 215 11.17 -5.75 14.34
CA ILE A 215 9.70 -5.74 14.39
C ILE A 215 9.13 -4.79 13.34
N TRP A 216 9.65 -3.56 13.24
CA TRP A 216 9.22 -2.57 12.27
C TRP A 216 9.40 -3.07 10.84
N LEU A 217 10.55 -3.68 10.54
CA LEU A 217 10.81 -4.31 9.25
C LEU A 217 9.84 -5.46 8.99
N HIS A 218 9.56 -6.33 9.96
CA HIS A 218 8.59 -7.42 9.77
C HIS A 218 7.17 -6.91 9.52
N ILE A 219 6.74 -5.84 10.18
CA ILE A 219 5.42 -5.22 9.94
C ILE A 219 5.38 -4.65 8.52
N ARG A 220 6.41 -3.87 8.14
CA ARG A 220 6.51 -3.27 6.79
C ARG A 220 6.83 -4.27 5.68
N GLN A 221 7.38 -5.43 6.00
CA GLN A 221 7.60 -6.54 5.07
C GLN A 221 6.38 -7.45 4.97
N ASN A 222 5.52 -7.53 6.00
CA ASN A 222 4.23 -8.22 5.94
C ASN A 222 3.20 -7.47 5.09
N ASP A 223 3.42 -6.19 4.80
CA ASP A 223 3.00 -5.56 3.54
C ASP A 223 3.82 -6.18 2.39
N LYS A 224 3.78 -7.50 2.21
CA LYS A 224 4.56 -8.21 1.17
C LYS A 224 4.11 -7.68 -0.18
N PHE A 225 4.82 -6.69 -0.67
CA PHE A 225 4.57 -5.98 -1.91
C PHE A 225 4.54 -6.89 -3.16
N LEU A 226 4.94 -8.16 -3.03
CA LEU A 226 4.86 -9.18 -4.05
C LEU A 226 4.43 -10.52 -3.44
N ASP A 227 3.38 -11.10 -4.01
CA ASP A 227 3.01 -12.50 -3.84
C ASP A 227 4.07 -13.36 -4.54
N ARG A 228 4.95 -14.04 -3.79
CA ARG A 228 6.05 -14.85 -4.35
C ARG A 228 5.54 -15.92 -5.32
N ASP A 229 4.32 -16.41 -5.11
CA ASP A 229 3.72 -17.44 -5.97
C ASP A 229 3.42 -16.91 -7.38
N ARG A 230 3.37 -15.58 -7.56
CA ARG A 230 3.16 -14.93 -8.86
C ARG A 230 4.45 -14.60 -9.62
N LEU A 231 5.59 -14.63 -8.95
CA LEU A 231 6.87 -14.32 -9.58
C LEU A 231 7.37 -15.53 -10.39
N VAL A 232 7.97 -15.26 -11.54
CA VAL A 232 8.51 -16.28 -12.46
C VAL A 232 9.81 -15.79 -13.07
N GLY A 233 10.88 -16.58 -12.93
CA GLY A 233 12.16 -16.34 -13.61
C GLY A 233 12.89 -15.06 -13.22
N ILE A 234 12.70 -14.56 -12.00
CA ILE A 234 13.35 -13.33 -11.54
C ILE A 234 14.63 -13.56 -10.71
N ASP A 235 14.93 -14.80 -10.32
CA ASP A 235 16.03 -15.11 -9.40
C ASP A 235 17.40 -14.68 -9.96
N ASP A 236 17.60 -14.82 -11.27
CA ASP A 236 18.83 -14.37 -11.94
C ASP A 236 18.96 -12.85 -11.93
N HIS A 237 17.86 -12.12 -12.14
CA HIS A 237 17.85 -10.66 -12.03
C HIS A 237 18.13 -10.21 -10.59
N ILE A 238 17.54 -10.88 -9.60
CA ILE A 238 17.79 -10.58 -8.18
C ILE A 238 19.26 -10.77 -7.85
N ARG A 239 19.86 -11.90 -8.24
CA ARG A 239 21.29 -12.17 -8.02
C ARG A 239 22.17 -11.10 -8.68
N ALA A 240 21.98 -10.86 -9.98
CA ALA A 240 22.77 -9.88 -10.72
C ALA A 240 22.70 -8.47 -10.10
N VAL A 241 21.49 -8.00 -9.76
CA VAL A 241 21.33 -6.68 -9.13
C VAL A 241 21.94 -6.64 -7.73
N THR A 242 21.82 -7.72 -6.95
CA THR A 242 22.40 -7.81 -5.60
C THR A 242 23.93 -7.78 -5.64
N ASP A 243 24.53 -8.49 -6.61
CA ASP A 243 25.98 -8.50 -6.82
C ASP A 243 26.49 -7.10 -7.20
N GLU A 244 25.76 -6.40 -8.09
CA GLU A 244 26.11 -5.04 -8.50
C GLU A 244 25.99 -4.01 -7.38
N LEU A 245 25.07 -4.23 -6.43
CA LEU A 245 24.97 -3.40 -5.23
C LEU A 245 26.18 -3.57 -4.32
N SER A 246 26.91 -4.69 -4.39
CA SER A 246 28.15 -4.92 -3.64
C SER A 246 27.94 -4.64 -2.14
N LEU A 247 27.09 -5.42 -1.47
CA LEU A 247 26.58 -5.12 -0.11
C LEU A 247 27.68 -4.96 0.95
N ASP A 248 28.86 -5.54 0.73
CA ASP A 248 30.02 -5.49 1.63
C ASP A 248 30.92 -4.26 1.41
N SER A 249 30.70 -3.45 0.37
CA SER A 249 31.54 -2.28 0.10
C SER A 249 31.23 -1.08 1.01
N GLU A 250 32.25 -0.35 1.44
CA GLU A 250 32.10 0.84 2.29
C GLU A 250 31.58 2.08 1.53
N GLY A 251 31.53 2.07 0.20
CA GLY A 251 31.03 3.20 -0.60
C GLY A 251 29.50 3.33 -0.63
N VAL A 252 29.03 4.42 -1.25
CA VAL A 252 27.65 4.54 -1.74
C VAL A 252 27.57 3.91 -3.12
N THR A 253 26.61 3.03 -3.37
CA THR A 253 26.45 2.35 -4.67
C THR A 253 25.06 2.59 -5.23
N MET A 254 24.98 2.90 -6.53
CA MET A 254 23.73 3.09 -7.25
C MET A 254 23.63 2.09 -8.40
N VAL A 255 22.50 1.37 -8.49
CA VAL A 255 22.19 0.48 -9.61
C VAL A 255 20.91 0.95 -10.29
N GLY A 256 21.01 1.23 -11.58
CA GLY A 256 19.94 1.72 -12.42
C GLY A 256 19.41 0.61 -13.33
N LEU A 257 18.18 0.16 -13.10
CA LEU A 257 17.47 -0.76 -13.97
C LEU A 257 16.80 -0.01 -15.12
N HIS A 258 17.15 -0.34 -16.36
CA HIS A 258 16.49 0.18 -17.55
C HIS A 258 15.91 -0.91 -18.45
N GLY A 259 15.01 -0.53 -19.35
CA GLY A 259 14.34 -1.43 -20.27
C GLY A 259 12.92 -0.98 -20.60
N LEU A 260 12.25 -1.73 -21.48
CA LEU A 260 10.90 -1.41 -21.95
C LEU A 260 9.88 -1.27 -20.81
N GLY A 261 8.82 -0.48 -21.03
CA GLY A 261 7.69 -0.45 -20.10
C GLY A 261 7.03 -1.84 -20.00
N GLY A 262 6.62 -2.24 -18.80
CA GLY A 262 6.01 -3.57 -18.59
C GLY A 262 6.99 -4.75 -18.52
N ILE A 263 8.30 -4.49 -18.59
CA ILE A 263 9.34 -5.55 -18.53
C ILE A 263 9.63 -6.09 -17.12
N GLY A 264 9.08 -5.48 -16.08
CA GLY A 264 9.22 -5.96 -14.70
C GLY A 264 10.34 -5.31 -13.88
N LYS A 265 10.87 -4.15 -14.29
CA LYS A 265 11.90 -3.39 -13.51
C LYS A 265 11.48 -3.16 -12.06
N THR A 266 10.29 -2.61 -11.85
CA THR A 266 9.72 -2.36 -10.51
C THR A 266 9.57 -3.66 -9.72
N THR A 267 9.17 -4.75 -10.38
CA THR A 267 9.05 -6.08 -9.77
C THR A 267 10.42 -6.59 -9.30
N ILE A 268 11.47 -6.46 -10.10
CA ILE A 268 12.84 -6.86 -9.74
C ILE A 268 13.36 -6.00 -8.58
N ALA A 269 13.26 -4.67 -8.68
CA ALA A 269 13.73 -3.75 -7.63
C ALA A 269 13.08 -4.06 -6.27
N ARG A 270 11.79 -4.38 -6.29
CA ARG A 270 11.00 -4.77 -5.11
C ARG A 270 11.38 -6.14 -4.57
N ALA A 271 11.67 -7.11 -5.44
CA ALA A 271 12.14 -8.42 -5.01
C ALA A 271 13.52 -8.33 -4.34
N VAL A 272 14.44 -7.55 -4.90
CA VAL A 272 15.76 -7.25 -4.29
C VAL A 272 15.57 -6.53 -2.95
N TYR A 273 14.76 -5.48 -2.91
CA TYR A 273 14.43 -4.76 -1.67
C TYR A 273 13.96 -5.71 -0.55
N ASN A 274 13.04 -6.61 -0.87
CA ASN A 274 12.52 -7.60 0.08
C ASN A 274 13.61 -8.57 0.57
N GLN A 275 14.63 -8.86 -0.24
CA GLN A 275 15.72 -9.75 0.13
C GLN A 275 16.75 -9.08 1.04
N ILE A 276 17.08 -7.81 0.79
CA ILE A 276 18.26 -7.17 1.41
C ILE A 276 17.94 -6.08 2.45
N SER A 277 16.67 -5.65 2.56
CA SER A 277 16.27 -4.52 3.43
C SER A 277 16.67 -4.67 4.90
N THR A 278 16.76 -5.90 5.42
CA THR A 278 17.17 -6.18 6.81
C THR A 278 18.63 -5.88 7.10
N SER A 279 19.45 -5.72 6.06
CA SER A 279 20.88 -5.38 6.17
C SER A 279 21.15 -3.87 6.25
N PHE A 280 20.10 -3.05 6.34
CA PHE A 280 20.17 -1.59 6.37
C PHE A 280 19.47 -1.03 7.61
N ASP A 281 19.99 0.08 8.13
CA ASP A 281 19.40 0.76 9.29
C ASP A 281 18.02 1.32 8.94
N ARG A 282 17.89 1.88 7.74
CA ARG A 282 16.68 2.53 7.24
C ARG A 282 16.44 2.15 5.78
N CYS A 283 15.18 2.19 5.38
CA CYS A 283 14.75 1.84 4.04
C CYS A 283 13.71 2.85 3.56
N SER A 284 13.73 3.19 2.27
CA SER A 284 12.70 4.04 1.66
C SER A 284 12.40 3.57 0.25
N PHE A 285 11.12 3.36 -0.06
CA PHE A 285 10.65 3.08 -1.42
C PHE A 285 9.81 4.26 -1.92
N LEU A 286 10.37 5.02 -2.86
CA LEU A 286 9.70 6.12 -3.54
C LEU A 286 9.10 5.59 -4.85
N GLU A 287 7.84 5.16 -4.76
CA GLU A 287 7.06 4.61 -5.88
C GLU A 287 6.54 5.69 -6.82
N ASN A 288 6.45 5.37 -8.12
CA ASN A 288 5.81 6.17 -9.17
C ASN A 288 6.29 7.63 -9.23
N ILE A 289 7.60 7.86 -9.19
CA ILE A 289 8.19 9.20 -9.10
C ILE A 289 7.74 10.11 -10.25
N ARG A 290 7.77 9.61 -11.49
CA ARG A 290 7.30 10.35 -12.67
C ARG A 290 5.88 10.90 -12.48
N GLU A 291 4.98 10.10 -11.91
CA GLU A 291 3.60 10.53 -11.65
C GLU A 291 3.51 11.54 -10.49
N MET A 292 4.26 11.30 -9.41
CA MET A 292 4.28 12.21 -8.27
C MET A 292 4.81 13.59 -8.66
N GLN A 293 5.79 13.66 -9.56
CA GLN A 293 6.35 14.93 -10.05
C GLN A 293 5.38 15.73 -10.95
N GLU A 294 4.29 15.14 -11.43
CA GLU A 294 3.22 15.87 -12.14
C GLU A 294 2.35 16.70 -11.16
N GLN A 295 2.43 16.45 -9.85
CA GLN A 295 1.62 17.13 -8.83
C GLN A 295 2.31 18.41 -8.30
N LYS A 296 1.55 19.41 -7.82
CA LYS A 296 2.15 20.54 -7.08
C LYS A 296 2.85 20.02 -5.85
N ASN A 297 4.06 20.50 -5.64
CA ASN A 297 4.92 20.11 -4.53
C ASN A 297 5.34 18.63 -4.62
N GLY A 298 5.21 17.96 -5.77
CA GLY A 298 5.59 16.56 -5.92
C GLY A 298 7.01 16.25 -5.44
N THR A 299 7.96 17.15 -5.69
CA THR A 299 9.33 17.09 -5.13
C THR A 299 9.34 17.14 -3.60
N ILE A 300 8.58 18.06 -2.99
CA ILE A 300 8.48 18.21 -1.53
C ILE A 300 7.77 16.99 -0.93
N ASP A 301 6.76 16.44 -1.59
CA ASP A 301 6.06 15.23 -1.15
C ASP A 301 6.99 14.01 -1.19
N LEU A 302 7.84 13.90 -2.21
CA LEU A 302 8.89 12.88 -2.29
C LEU A 302 9.92 13.05 -1.17
N GLN A 303 10.36 14.28 -0.90
CA GLN A 303 11.26 14.59 0.22
C GLN A 303 10.61 14.21 1.56
N HIS A 304 9.35 14.61 1.79
CA HIS A 304 8.61 14.30 2.99
C HIS A 304 8.47 12.78 3.18
N LYS A 305 8.15 12.04 2.11
CA LYS A 305 8.07 10.57 2.13
C LYS A 305 9.43 9.94 2.47
N LEU A 306 10.52 10.43 1.88
CA LEU A 306 11.87 9.98 2.18
C LEU A 306 12.24 10.21 3.65
N ILE A 307 12.00 11.43 4.16
CA ILE A 307 12.30 11.78 5.55
C ILE A 307 11.43 10.97 6.51
N SER A 308 10.13 10.82 6.23
CA SER A 308 9.21 10.03 7.05
C SER A 308 9.67 8.57 7.16
N ASN A 309 10.09 7.97 6.04
CA ASN A 309 10.61 6.61 6.01
C ASN A 309 11.93 6.47 6.80
N ILE A 310 12.87 7.40 6.64
CA ILE A 310 14.18 7.38 7.33
C ILE A 310 14.02 7.67 8.84
N MET A 311 13.15 8.61 9.20
CA MET A 311 12.89 8.98 10.59
C MET A 311 11.92 8.03 11.29
N ARG A 312 11.23 7.16 10.52
CA ARG A 312 10.16 6.27 10.98
C ARG A 312 9.08 6.98 11.80
N LYS A 313 8.62 8.12 11.27
CA LYS A 313 7.55 8.92 11.86
C LYS A 313 6.50 9.20 10.80
N ASP A 314 5.26 8.82 11.06
CA ASP A 314 4.13 9.11 10.16
C ASP A 314 3.75 10.60 10.18
N SER A 315 4.08 11.31 11.27
CA SER A 315 3.83 12.75 11.44
C SER A 315 5.15 13.48 11.69
N LEU A 316 5.76 14.00 10.62
CA LEU A 316 6.70 15.11 10.75
C LEU A 316 5.88 16.41 10.82
N GLY A 317 6.44 17.46 11.42
CA GLY A 317 5.88 18.79 11.21
C GLY A 317 5.79 19.11 9.72
N SER A 318 4.97 20.08 9.34
CA SER A 318 4.92 20.63 7.98
C SER A 318 6.35 20.93 7.50
N ILE A 319 6.79 20.30 6.40
CA ILE A 319 7.98 20.77 5.68
C ILE A 319 7.49 21.97 4.88
N ASP A 320 7.87 23.16 5.31
CA ASP A 320 7.28 24.39 4.78
C ASP A 320 7.82 24.72 3.38
N ASN A 321 8.99 24.18 3.01
CA ASN A 321 9.59 24.35 1.68
C ASN A 321 10.71 23.33 1.35
N ASP A 322 11.11 23.32 0.07
CA ASP A 322 12.18 22.47 -0.51
C ASP A 322 13.54 22.57 0.21
N VAL A 323 13.92 23.77 0.66
CA VAL A 323 15.22 24.00 1.31
C VAL A 323 15.28 23.31 2.67
N GLU A 324 14.19 23.42 3.44
CA GLU A 324 14.06 22.71 4.72
C GLU A 324 14.09 21.20 4.51
N GLY A 325 13.36 20.68 3.51
CA GLY A 325 13.36 19.26 3.16
C GLY A 325 14.77 18.75 2.84
N LYS A 326 15.51 19.43 1.97
CA LYS A 326 16.89 19.08 1.61
C LYS A 326 17.84 19.09 2.80
N ASN A 327 17.76 20.10 3.67
CA ASN A 327 18.60 20.17 4.87
C ASN A 327 18.30 19.03 5.84
N LEU A 328 17.02 18.70 6.06
CA LEU A 328 16.62 17.57 6.89
C LEU A 328 17.09 16.24 6.30
N ILE A 329 16.98 16.05 4.98
CA ILE A 329 17.49 14.84 4.31
C ILE A 329 18.98 14.71 4.57
N LYS A 330 19.77 15.75 4.28
CA LYS A 330 21.22 15.78 4.50
C LYS A 330 21.61 15.37 5.93
N ASP A 331 20.94 15.95 6.92
CA ASP A 331 21.23 15.66 8.33
C ASP A 331 20.89 14.22 8.73
N ARG A 332 19.94 13.57 8.04
CA ARG A 332 19.47 12.22 8.40
C ARG A 332 20.18 11.12 7.60
N VAL A 333 20.40 11.32 6.31
CA VAL A 333 21.00 10.31 5.43
C VAL A 333 22.49 10.09 5.72
N SER A 334 23.15 11.05 6.36
CA SER A 334 24.53 10.95 6.82
C SER A 334 24.68 10.10 8.10
N MET A 335 23.58 9.86 8.83
CA MET A 335 23.59 9.14 10.12
C MET A 335 23.30 7.65 10.01
N PHE A 336 22.68 7.20 8.92
CA PHE A 336 22.14 5.84 8.79
C PHE A 336 22.61 5.19 7.49
N LYS A 337 22.93 3.90 7.53
CA LYS A 337 23.09 3.08 6.33
C LYS A 337 21.69 2.85 5.71
N VAL A 338 21.39 3.48 4.58
CA VAL A 338 20.03 3.46 3.98
C VAL A 338 19.97 2.65 2.70
N LEU A 339 18.87 1.91 2.49
CA LEU A 339 18.48 1.38 1.18
C LEU A 339 17.35 2.24 0.58
N ILE A 340 17.57 2.79 -0.60
CA ILE A 340 16.60 3.68 -1.25
C ILE A 340 16.23 3.13 -2.63
N ILE A 341 14.93 2.96 -2.87
CA ILE A 341 14.37 2.60 -4.17
C ILE A 341 13.73 3.84 -4.79
N LEU A 342 14.16 4.21 -5.99
CA LEU A 342 13.62 5.30 -6.79
C LEU A 342 12.94 4.71 -8.02
N ASP A 343 11.62 4.62 -8.01
CA ASP A 343 10.88 3.87 -9.03
C ASP A 343 10.18 4.78 -10.04
N ASP A 344 10.35 4.44 -11.32
CA ASP A 344 9.83 5.12 -12.50
C ASP A 344 10.28 6.59 -12.61
N VAL A 345 11.60 6.81 -12.69
CA VAL A 345 12.18 8.14 -12.94
C VAL A 345 12.23 8.48 -14.44
N ASP A 346 12.00 9.75 -14.78
CA ASP A 346 12.09 10.27 -16.15
C ASP A 346 12.99 11.52 -16.24
N GLU A 347 12.99 12.21 -17.38
CA GLU A 347 13.84 13.38 -17.65
C GLU A 347 13.57 14.58 -16.73
N LYS A 348 12.40 14.62 -16.06
CA LYS A 348 12.09 15.67 -15.08
C LYS A 348 12.72 15.38 -13.73
N PHE A 349 13.10 14.13 -13.46
CA PHE A 349 13.72 13.75 -12.21
C PHE A 349 15.14 14.30 -12.09
N LYS A 350 15.40 15.01 -11.00
CA LYS A 350 16.74 15.46 -10.61
C LYS A 350 17.04 14.93 -9.22
N PHE A 351 18.14 14.19 -9.10
CA PHE A 351 18.52 13.54 -7.85
C PHE A 351 18.72 14.58 -6.74
N GLU A 352 19.38 15.69 -7.08
CA GLU A 352 19.73 16.77 -6.16
C GLU A 352 18.48 17.49 -5.63
N ASP A 353 17.41 17.52 -6.42
CA ASP A 353 16.15 18.14 -6.02
C ASP A 353 15.41 17.30 -4.99
N VAL A 354 15.44 15.97 -5.08
CA VAL A 354 14.68 15.10 -4.18
C VAL A 354 15.52 14.59 -3.01
N LEU A 355 16.81 14.32 -3.22
CA LEU A 355 17.67 13.60 -2.27
C LEU A 355 18.88 14.41 -1.81
N GLY A 356 19.18 15.55 -2.43
CA GLY A 356 20.41 16.31 -2.17
C GLY A 356 21.63 15.67 -2.83
N ASN A 357 22.82 15.84 -2.24
CA ASN A 357 24.06 15.40 -2.86
C ASN A 357 24.38 13.92 -2.50
N PRO A 358 24.70 13.05 -3.48
CA PRO A 358 25.09 11.65 -3.22
C PRO A 358 26.22 11.46 -2.19
N GLY A 359 27.21 12.36 -2.16
CA GLY A 359 28.34 12.33 -1.23
C GLY A 359 27.97 12.65 0.23
N GLN A 360 26.73 13.04 0.51
CA GLN A 360 26.24 13.27 1.88
C GLN A 360 25.67 12.01 2.54
N PHE A 361 25.48 10.94 1.79
CA PHE A 361 24.94 9.69 2.31
C PHE A 361 26.01 8.91 3.09
N ALA A 362 25.57 8.25 4.17
CA ALA A 362 26.46 7.42 4.97
C ALA A 362 27.06 6.28 4.13
N SER A 363 28.29 5.90 4.50
CA SER A 363 28.97 4.70 4.01
C SER A 363 28.05 3.48 4.06
N GLY A 364 28.08 2.65 3.02
CA GLY A 364 27.23 1.46 2.91
C GLY A 364 25.81 1.73 2.40
N THR A 365 25.42 2.98 2.09
CA THR A 365 24.12 3.30 1.47
C THR A 365 23.99 2.72 0.07
N ARG A 366 22.79 2.25 -0.30
CA ARG A 366 22.50 1.64 -1.59
C ARG A 366 21.27 2.24 -2.25
N PHE A 367 21.36 2.46 -3.57
CA PHE A 367 20.24 2.92 -4.39
C PHE A 367 19.90 1.90 -5.47
N ILE A 368 18.59 1.66 -5.65
CA ILE A 368 18.05 0.96 -6.82
C ILE A 368 17.12 1.94 -7.54
N ILE A 369 17.39 2.21 -8.81
CA ILE A 369 16.68 3.23 -9.58
C ILE A 369 16.06 2.56 -10.80
N THR A 370 14.77 2.75 -11.07
CA THR A 370 14.13 2.19 -12.27
C THR A 370 13.77 3.31 -13.24
N SER A 371 14.11 3.14 -14.52
CA SER A 371 13.69 4.05 -15.58
C SER A 371 13.43 3.32 -16.89
N ARG A 372 12.63 3.90 -17.78
CA ARG A 372 12.54 3.45 -19.17
C ARG A 372 13.66 4.03 -20.03
N ASN A 373 14.24 5.16 -19.62
CA ASN A 373 15.24 5.90 -20.38
C ASN A 373 16.61 5.76 -19.72
N GLU A 374 17.49 4.99 -20.36
CA GLU A 374 18.87 4.80 -19.90
C GLU A 374 19.62 6.13 -19.71
N LYS A 375 19.35 7.13 -20.56
CA LYS A 375 20.00 8.44 -20.47
C LYS A 375 19.71 9.15 -19.16
N VAL A 376 18.50 8.99 -18.63
CA VAL A 376 18.12 9.55 -17.32
C VAL A 376 19.00 8.96 -16.23
N LEU A 377 19.18 7.62 -16.23
CA LEU A 377 20.02 6.94 -15.23
C LEU A 377 21.49 7.36 -15.30
N ARG A 378 22.01 7.64 -16.49
CA ARG A 378 23.37 8.17 -16.65
C ARG A 378 23.53 9.53 -15.99
N THR A 379 22.52 10.39 -16.06
CA THR A 379 22.57 11.71 -15.42
C THR A 379 22.38 11.69 -13.90
N VAL A 380 21.93 10.58 -13.32
CA VAL A 380 21.71 10.49 -11.88
C VAL A 380 23.02 10.38 -11.12
N GLY A 381 23.19 11.22 -10.10
CA GLY A 381 24.28 11.13 -9.14
C GLY A 381 25.66 11.24 -9.80
N GLU A 382 25.82 12.21 -10.71
CA GLU A 382 27.10 12.50 -11.38
C GLU A 382 27.68 11.33 -12.22
N ASN A 383 26.83 10.54 -12.88
CA ASN A 383 27.22 9.33 -13.65
C ASN A 383 27.78 8.17 -12.82
N GLN A 384 27.48 8.11 -11.52
CA GLN A 384 27.91 7.01 -10.64
C GLN A 384 26.97 5.80 -10.67
N CYS A 385 25.91 5.85 -11.48
CA CYS A 385 24.92 4.79 -11.60
C CYS A 385 25.41 3.64 -12.47
N LYS A 386 25.56 2.44 -11.89
CA LYS A 386 25.80 1.21 -12.63
C LYS A 386 24.52 0.78 -13.34
N LEU A 387 24.58 0.55 -14.64
CA LEU A 387 23.39 0.26 -15.43
C LEU A 387 23.16 -1.24 -15.58
N TYR A 388 21.92 -1.65 -15.38
CA TYR A 388 21.45 -3.02 -15.57
C TYR A 388 20.27 -3.03 -16.55
N GLU A 389 20.46 -3.59 -17.73
CA GLU A 389 19.37 -3.75 -18.70
C GLU A 389 18.51 -4.96 -18.33
N VAL A 390 17.22 -4.70 -18.09
CA VAL A 390 16.23 -5.76 -17.91
C VAL A 390 15.76 -6.22 -19.29
N GLY A 391 16.34 -7.33 -19.73
CA GLY A 391 16.02 -7.98 -21.00
C GLY A 391 14.63 -8.61 -21.04
N GLN A 392 14.21 -8.99 -22.25
CA GLN A 392 12.97 -9.72 -22.46
C GLN A 392 12.99 -11.11 -21.83
N MET A 393 11.83 -11.58 -21.39
CA MET A 393 11.68 -12.93 -20.85
C MET A 393 11.94 -13.98 -21.94
N SER A 394 12.65 -15.06 -21.58
CA SER A 394 12.81 -16.18 -22.49
C SER A 394 11.47 -16.88 -22.76
N PRO A 395 11.28 -17.51 -23.94
CA PRO A 395 10.01 -18.17 -24.28
C PRO A 395 9.53 -19.18 -23.24
N ARG A 396 10.47 -19.88 -22.59
CA ARG A 396 10.15 -20.85 -21.52
C ARG A 396 9.55 -20.17 -20.29
N ILE A 397 10.18 -19.08 -19.81
CA ILE A 397 9.72 -18.34 -18.63
C ILE A 397 8.43 -17.58 -18.97
N SER A 398 8.32 -17.05 -20.19
CA SER A 398 7.10 -16.42 -20.70
C SER A 398 5.92 -17.39 -20.73
N LEU A 399 6.12 -18.63 -21.17
CA LEU A 399 5.08 -19.67 -21.15
C LEU A 399 4.60 -19.95 -19.73
N GLU A 400 5.53 -20.10 -18.79
CA GLU A 400 5.18 -20.34 -17.39
C GLU A 400 4.37 -19.19 -16.79
N LEU A 401 4.80 -17.93 -17.00
CA LEU A 401 4.07 -16.75 -16.53
C LEU A 401 2.67 -16.68 -17.16
N PHE A 402 2.58 -16.84 -18.48
CA PHE A 402 1.31 -16.86 -19.19
C PHE A 402 0.36 -17.93 -18.64
N CYS A 403 0.84 -19.17 -18.46
CA CYS A 403 0.03 -20.25 -17.93
C CYS A 403 -0.42 -20.01 -16.48
N LYS A 404 0.41 -19.37 -15.65
CA LYS A 404 -0.02 -18.99 -14.29
C LYS A 404 -1.23 -18.07 -14.34
N HIS A 405 -1.30 -17.19 -15.33
CA HIS A 405 -2.43 -16.28 -15.49
C HIS A 405 -3.64 -16.94 -16.17
N ALA A 406 -3.42 -17.64 -17.28
CA ALA A 406 -4.46 -18.25 -18.13
C ALA A 406 -5.05 -19.56 -17.60
N PHE A 407 -4.29 -20.32 -16.79
CA PHE A 407 -4.69 -21.65 -16.34
C PHE A 407 -4.51 -21.88 -14.84
N LYS A 408 -3.91 -20.93 -14.10
CA LYS A 408 -3.46 -21.10 -12.70
C LYS A 408 -2.53 -22.30 -12.51
N LYS A 409 -1.75 -22.62 -13.55
CA LYS A 409 -0.79 -23.73 -13.62
C LYS A 409 0.50 -23.25 -14.29
N THR A 410 1.58 -24.00 -14.17
CA THR A 410 2.86 -23.66 -14.83
C THR A 410 2.96 -24.12 -16.28
N ARG A 411 1.96 -24.87 -16.77
CA ARG A 411 1.92 -25.45 -18.13
C ARG A 411 0.51 -25.40 -18.70
N PRO A 412 0.36 -25.33 -20.04
CA PRO A 412 -0.95 -25.39 -20.67
C PRO A 412 -1.55 -26.80 -20.54
N PRO A 413 -2.90 -26.91 -20.50
CA PRO A 413 -3.59 -28.18 -20.61
C PRO A 413 -3.54 -28.74 -22.05
N PRO A 414 -3.79 -30.05 -22.24
CA PRO A 414 -3.86 -30.66 -23.56
C PRO A 414 -4.80 -29.92 -24.52
N GLY A 415 -4.31 -29.60 -25.71
CA GLY A 415 -5.05 -28.91 -26.77
C GLY A 415 -4.87 -27.39 -26.80
N TYR A 416 -4.14 -26.81 -25.84
CA TYR A 416 -3.83 -25.37 -25.74
C TYR A 416 -2.35 -25.04 -25.95
N GLU A 417 -1.50 -26.05 -26.19
CA GLU A 417 -0.05 -25.88 -26.34
C GLU A 417 0.30 -24.94 -27.49
N THR A 418 -0.22 -25.21 -28.69
CA THR A 418 0.04 -24.40 -29.89
C THR A 418 -0.47 -22.97 -29.73
N LEU A 419 -1.69 -22.81 -29.20
CA LEU A 419 -2.28 -21.49 -28.95
C LEU A 419 -1.46 -20.68 -27.96
N SER A 420 -1.01 -21.33 -26.88
CA SER A 420 -0.14 -20.69 -25.89
C SER A 420 1.16 -20.25 -26.53
N GLN A 421 1.80 -21.12 -27.32
CA GLN A 421 3.06 -20.80 -27.99
C GLN A 421 2.95 -19.64 -28.98
N ASP A 422 1.85 -19.56 -29.72
CA ASP A 422 1.59 -18.44 -30.63
C ASP A 422 1.42 -17.11 -29.87
N ILE A 423 0.74 -17.13 -28.72
CA ILE A 423 0.62 -15.96 -27.85
C ILE A 423 1.98 -15.53 -27.29
N ILE A 424 2.82 -16.48 -26.87
CA ILE A 424 4.19 -16.19 -26.41
C ILE A 424 5.00 -15.52 -27.52
N SER A 425 4.87 -16.00 -28.76
CA SER A 425 5.54 -15.37 -29.91
C SER A 425 5.08 -13.94 -30.14
N ILE A 426 3.78 -13.64 -29.95
CA ILE A 426 3.24 -12.28 -30.10
C ILE A 426 3.66 -11.37 -28.94
N ALA A 427 3.78 -11.92 -27.74
CA ALA A 427 4.14 -11.18 -26.55
C ALA A 427 5.57 -10.59 -26.62
N GLY A 428 6.49 -11.27 -27.32
CA GLY A 428 7.88 -10.83 -27.42
C GLY A 428 8.55 -10.72 -26.04
N GLY A 429 8.22 -11.62 -25.13
CA GLY A 429 8.82 -11.66 -23.79
C GLY A 429 8.46 -10.49 -22.86
N LEU A 430 7.35 -9.78 -23.09
CA LEU A 430 6.85 -8.71 -22.21
C LEU A 430 5.93 -9.25 -21.10
N PRO A 431 6.36 -9.28 -19.82
CA PRO A 431 5.57 -9.80 -18.70
C PRO A 431 4.17 -9.19 -18.58
N LEU A 432 4.05 -7.85 -18.60
CA LEU A 432 2.74 -7.20 -18.46
C LEU A 432 1.72 -7.69 -19.51
N PHE A 433 2.16 -7.84 -20.76
CA PHE A 433 1.30 -8.33 -21.83
C PHE A 433 0.88 -9.79 -21.59
N LEU A 434 1.81 -10.64 -21.14
CA LEU A 434 1.51 -12.04 -20.80
C LEU A 434 0.51 -12.15 -19.64
N GLU A 435 0.66 -11.32 -18.61
CA GLU A 435 -0.28 -11.28 -17.48
C GLU A 435 -1.69 -10.84 -17.93
N VAL A 436 -1.77 -9.76 -18.71
CA VAL A 436 -3.04 -9.18 -19.17
C VAL A 436 -3.76 -10.13 -20.13
N VAL A 437 -3.07 -10.67 -21.13
CA VAL A 437 -3.68 -11.59 -22.11
C VAL A 437 -3.97 -12.95 -21.47
N GLY A 438 -3.09 -13.45 -20.62
CA GLY A 438 -3.35 -14.68 -19.87
C GLY A 438 -4.59 -14.55 -19.00
N SER A 439 -4.71 -13.46 -18.24
CA SER A 439 -5.90 -13.20 -17.43
C SER A 439 -7.16 -12.97 -18.26
N LEU A 440 -7.06 -12.36 -19.45
CA LEU A 440 -8.19 -12.21 -20.39
C LEU A 440 -8.75 -13.56 -20.84
N LEU A 441 -7.88 -14.54 -21.04
CA LEU A 441 -8.22 -15.85 -21.58
C LEU A 441 -8.55 -16.90 -20.50
N TYR A 442 -8.43 -16.52 -19.22
CA TYR A 442 -8.67 -17.41 -18.11
C TYR A 442 -10.15 -17.84 -18.05
N GLY A 443 -10.38 -19.16 -18.10
CA GLY A 443 -11.74 -19.73 -18.05
C GLY A 443 -12.49 -19.68 -19.39
N GLU A 444 -11.89 -19.14 -20.45
CA GLU A 444 -12.51 -19.05 -21.77
C GLU A 444 -12.37 -20.33 -22.58
N GLU A 445 -13.35 -20.60 -23.45
CA GLU A 445 -13.34 -21.75 -24.33
C GLU A 445 -12.36 -21.59 -25.51
N LYS A 446 -11.87 -22.72 -26.05
CA LYS A 446 -10.88 -22.72 -27.13
C LYS A 446 -11.25 -21.89 -28.37
N PRO A 447 -12.52 -21.84 -28.85
CA PRO A 447 -12.88 -20.98 -29.97
C PRO A 447 -12.65 -19.48 -29.69
N ILE A 448 -12.88 -19.04 -28.45
CA ILE A 448 -12.64 -17.65 -28.04
C ILE A 448 -11.14 -17.35 -28.06
N TRP A 449 -10.31 -18.29 -27.61
CA TRP A 449 -8.85 -18.17 -27.73
C TRP A 449 -8.39 -17.97 -29.17
N GLU A 450 -8.93 -18.77 -30.10
CA GLU A 450 -8.61 -18.68 -31.53
C GLU A 450 -9.02 -17.32 -32.12
N GLU A 451 -10.21 -16.82 -31.78
CA GLU A 451 -10.68 -15.49 -32.20
C GLU A 451 -9.74 -14.37 -31.68
N LYS A 452 -9.40 -14.40 -30.39
CA LYS A 452 -8.50 -13.42 -29.79
C LYS A 452 -7.10 -13.49 -30.36
N LEU A 453 -6.60 -14.68 -30.67
CA LEU A 453 -5.30 -14.85 -31.30
C LEU A 453 -5.26 -14.18 -32.69
N VAL A 454 -6.32 -14.30 -33.48
CA VAL A 454 -6.43 -13.61 -34.78
C VAL A 454 -6.42 -12.09 -34.60
N GLN A 455 -7.11 -11.56 -33.58
CA GLN A 455 -7.08 -10.13 -33.24
C GLN A 455 -5.67 -9.67 -32.83
N LEU A 456 -5.01 -10.43 -31.96
CA LEU A 456 -3.65 -10.14 -31.49
C LEU A 456 -2.65 -10.13 -32.65
N ARG A 457 -2.73 -11.06 -33.61
CA ARG A 457 -1.87 -11.07 -34.80
C ARG A 457 -2.03 -9.82 -35.65
N LYS A 458 -3.27 -9.34 -35.87
CA LYS A 458 -3.52 -8.10 -36.63
C LYS A 458 -2.92 -6.86 -35.97
N VAL A 459 -2.92 -6.82 -34.63
CA VAL A 459 -2.45 -5.67 -33.87
C VAL A 459 -0.95 -5.76 -33.52
N SER A 460 -0.35 -6.96 -33.59
CA SER A 460 1.07 -7.19 -33.25
C SER A 460 2.09 -6.35 -34.04
N LEU A 461 1.69 -5.76 -35.17
CA LEU A 461 2.48 -4.83 -35.96
C LEU A 461 2.47 -3.38 -35.42
N LYS A 462 1.60 -3.08 -34.45
CA LYS A 462 1.37 -1.75 -33.86
C LYS A 462 1.76 -1.82 -32.37
N GLY A 463 2.95 -1.31 -32.04
CA GLY A 463 3.40 -1.00 -30.67
C GLY A 463 3.15 -2.05 -29.58
N VAL A 464 3.27 -1.65 -28.31
CA VAL A 464 2.84 -2.45 -27.13
C VAL A 464 1.47 -1.99 -26.63
N ALA A 465 1.18 -0.70 -26.76
CA ALA A 465 -0.07 -0.10 -26.30
C ALA A 465 -1.29 -0.66 -27.05
N GLU A 466 -1.20 -0.79 -28.38
CA GLU A 466 -2.28 -1.32 -29.20
C GLU A 466 -2.50 -2.81 -28.91
N ARG A 467 -1.42 -3.55 -28.64
CA ARG A 467 -1.48 -4.94 -28.20
C ARG A 467 -2.25 -5.10 -26.88
N LEU A 468 -2.05 -4.19 -25.91
CA LEU A 468 -2.78 -4.19 -24.64
C LEU A 468 -4.25 -3.73 -24.79
N LYS A 469 -4.56 -2.93 -25.81
CA LYS A 469 -5.92 -2.39 -26.08
C LYS A 469 -6.96 -3.47 -26.30
N ILE A 470 -6.56 -4.67 -26.76
CA ILE A 470 -7.48 -5.80 -26.95
C ILE A 470 -8.21 -6.17 -25.65
N SER A 471 -7.57 -6.04 -24.49
CA SER A 471 -8.23 -6.29 -23.19
C SER A 471 -9.22 -5.19 -22.80
N TYR A 472 -9.05 -3.98 -23.32
CA TYR A 472 -9.98 -2.87 -23.15
C TYR A 472 -11.18 -2.96 -24.10
N ASP A 473 -10.95 -3.35 -25.36
CA ASP A 473 -11.99 -3.40 -26.40
C ASP A 473 -13.11 -4.41 -26.09
N VAL A 474 -12.80 -5.44 -25.30
CA VAL A 474 -13.77 -6.46 -24.85
C VAL A 474 -14.52 -6.10 -23.56
N LEU A 475 -14.20 -4.97 -22.93
CA LEU A 475 -14.91 -4.52 -21.73
C LEU A 475 -16.29 -3.96 -22.11
N GLU A 476 -17.25 -4.17 -21.22
CA GLU A 476 -18.53 -3.47 -21.32
C GLU A 476 -18.35 -1.94 -21.23
N ALA A 477 -19.26 -1.20 -21.87
CA ALA A 477 -19.15 0.25 -22.02
C ALA A 477 -18.96 0.98 -20.69
N GLU A 478 -19.68 0.62 -19.61
CA GLU A 478 -19.48 1.28 -18.32
C GLU A 478 -18.14 0.92 -17.68
N THR A 479 -17.67 -0.32 -17.85
CA THR A 479 -16.34 -0.75 -17.36
C THR A 479 -15.23 -0.03 -18.11
N GLN A 480 -15.39 0.22 -19.41
CA GLN A 480 -14.48 1.07 -20.18
C GLN A 480 -14.45 2.50 -19.61
N GLN A 481 -15.60 3.08 -19.26
CA GLN A 481 -15.63 4.41 -18.65
C GLN A 481 -14.92 4.45 -17.29
N ILE A 482 -15.11 3.42 -16.46
CA ILE A 482 -14.40 3.28 -15.17
C ILE A 482 -12.89 3.17 -15.40
N PHE A 483 -12.45 2.34 -16.35
CA PHE A 483 -11.03 2.21 -16.71
C PHE A 483 -10.41 3.56 -17.10
N LEU A 484 -11.08 4.32 -17.98
CA LEU A 484 -10.61 5.63 -18.41
C LEU A 484 -10.63 6.66 -17.27
N ASP A 485 -11.62 6.61 -16.37
CA ASP A 485 -11.67 7.46 -15.18
C ASP A 485 -10.47 7.18 -14.26
N ILE A 486 -10.13 5.91 -14.06
CA ILE A 486 -8.95 5.52 -13.28
C ILE A 486 -7.68 6.04 -13.94
N ALA A 487 -7.47 5.75 -15.22
CA ALA A 487 -6.27 6.16 -15.96
C ALA A 487 -6.05 7.69 -15.97
N CYS A 488 -7.14 8.47 -15.95
CA CYS A 488 -7.09 9.93 -16.03
C CYS A 488 -7.05 10.61 -14.65
N PHE A 489 -7.81 10.12 -13.65
CA PHE A 489 -8.08 10.90 -12.43
C PHE A 489 -7.98 10.12 -11.12
N CYS A 490 -8.13 8.79 -11.12
CA CYS A 490 -8.26 8.02 -9.86
C CYS A 490 -7.01 7.25 -9.44
N ILE A 491 -5.89 7.30 -10.16
CA ILE A 491 -4.63 6.70 -9.66
C ILE A 491 -4.23 7.40 -8.35
N GLY A 492 -3.90 6.62 -7.33
CA GLY A 492 -3.62 7.13 -5.98
C GLY A 492 -4.86 7.66 -5.23
N MET A 493 -6.08 7.46 -5.76
CA MET A 493 -7.32 7.74 -5.04
C MET A 493 -7.76 6.50 -4.24
N GLU A 494 -8.25 6.71 -3.02
CA GLU A 494 -8.86 5.64 -2.22
C GLU A 494 -10.06 5.03 -2.96
N LYS A 495 -10.15 3.71 -2.90
CA LYS A 495 -11.13 2.92 -3.62
C LYS A 495 -12.56 3.34 -3.30
N GLU A 496 -12.86 3.56 -2.02
CA GLU A 496 -14.17 3.93 -1.52
C GLU A 496 -14.60 5.30 -2.06
N ILE A 497 -13.64 6.23 -2.17
CA ILE A 497 -13.89 7.58 -2.69
C ILE A 497 -14.32 7.50 -4.16
N ALA A 498 -13.60 6.74 -5.00
CA ALA A 498 -13.97 6.62 -6.41
C ALA A 498 -15.27 5.79 -6.58
N ILE A 499 -15.48 4.77 -5.76
CA ILE A 499 -16.74 4.00 -5.76
C ILE A 499 -17.93 4.92 -5.47
N TYR A 500 -17.79 5.79 -4.48
CA TYR A 500 -18.81 6.77 -4.13
C TYR A 500 -19.09 7.75 -5.27
N MET A 501 -18.05 8.16 -5.99
CA MET A 501 -18.18 8.99 -7.19
C MET A 501 -18.97 8.30 -8.31
N TRP A 502 -18.75 7.00 -8.54
CA TRP A 502 -19.42 6.25 -9.60
C TRP A 502 -20.84 5.79 -9.23
N SER A 503 -21.17 5.61 -7.94
CA SER A 503 -22.51 5.17 -7.54
C SER A 503 -23.61 6.15 -7.95
N ASP A 504 -23.31 7.45 -7.97
CA ASP A 504 -24.25 8.49 -8.40
C ASP A 504 -24.49 8.50 -9.93
N LEU A 505 -23.73 7.71 -10.70
CA LEU A 505 -23.92 7.51 -12.14
C LEU A 505 -24.87 6.34 -12.46
N LYS A 506 -25.44 5.70 -11.44
CA LYS A 506 -26.34 4.53 -11.55
C LYS A 506 -25.71 3.34 -12.30
N TYR A 507 -24.39 3.22 -12.27
CA TYR A 507 -23.73 2.02 -12.79
C TYR A 507 -24.11 0.82 -11.93
N LEU A 508 -24.83 -0.13 -12.52
CA LEU A 508 -25.13 -1.39 -11.87
C LEU A 508 -23.83 -2.19 -11.68
N SER A 509 -23.79 -2.95 -10.58
CA SER A 509 -22.74 -3.92 -10.30
C SER A 509 -21.30 -3.34 -10.29
N LEU A 510 -21.14 -2.10 -9.80
CA LEU A 510 -19.85 -1.38 -9.78
C LEU A 510 -18.67 -2.18 -9.19
N LEU A 511 -18.91 -2.90 -8.09
CA LEU A 511 -17.88 -3.77 -7.49
C LEU A 511 -17.46 -4.89 -8.44
N SER A 512 -18.39 -5.48 -9.18
CA SER A 512 -18.08 -6.52 -10.17
C SER A 512 -17.26 -5.95 -11.34
N ARG A 513 -17.52 -4.71 -11.76
CA ARG A 513 -16.79 -4.03 -12.83
C ARG A 513 -15.35 -3.74 -12.42
N ILE A 514 -15.15 -3.23 -11.20
CA ILE A 514 -13.80 -3.03 -10.62
C ILE A 514 -13.08 -4.37 -10.46
N ASN A 515 -13.76 -5.38 -9.95
CA ASN A 515 -13.19 -6.72 -9.80
C ASN A 515 -12.78 -7.34 -11.15
N SER A 516 -13.55 -7.11 -12.21
CA SER A 516 -13.20 -7.55 -13.57
C SER A 516 -11.90 -6.92 -14.06
N LEU A 517 -11.70 -5.61 -13.84
CA LEU A 517 -10.45 -4.93 -14.16
C LEU A 517 -9.26 -5.48 -13.35
N ILE A 518 -9.46 -5.80 -12.06
CA ILE A 518 -8.44 -6.42 -11.20
C ILE A 518 -8.10 -7.84 -11.69
N GLN A 519 -9.12 -8.66 -11.99
CA GLN A 519 -8.97 -10.03 -12.47
C GLN A 519 -8.21 -10.07 -13.79
N ARG A 520 -8.41 -9.08 -14.67
CA ARG A 520 -7.72 -8.90 -15.95
C ARG A 520 -6.33 -8.27 -15.83
N SER A 521 -5.83 -8.07 -14.61
CA SER A 521 -4.54 -7.42 -14.33
C SER A 521 -4.42 -5.99 -14.89
N MET A 522 -5.54 -5.32 -15.17
CA MET A 522 -5.54 -3.97 -15.76
C MET A 522 -5.36 -2.89 -14.70
N ILE A 523 -5.78 -3.16 -13.46
CA ILE A 523 -5.60 -2.32 -12.27
C ILE A 523 -5.25 -3.18 -11.06
N LYS A 524 -4.77 -2.55 -9.99
CA LYS A 524 -4.56 -3.14 -8.66
C LYS A 524 -5.12 -2.20 -7.59
N ILE A 525 -5.46 -2.76 -6.43
CA ILE A 525 -5.75 -1.98 -5.23
C ILE A 525 -4.56 -2.17 -4.28
N GLY A 526 -3.91 -1.07 -3.92
CA GLY A 526 -2.80 -1.08 -2.97
C GLY A 526 -3.26 -1.46 -1.56
N TYR A 527 -2.30 -1.76 -0.68
CA TYR A 527 -2.58 -2.04 0.74
C TYR A 527 -3.16 -0.83 1.49
N ASP A 528 -2.82 0.37 1.03
CA ASP A 528 -3.41 1.64 1.45
C ASP A 528 -4.81 1.88 0.87
N ASN A 529 -5.38 0.86 0.23
CA ASN A 529 -6.70 0.87 -0.39
C ASN A 529 -6.85 1.88 -1.54
N LYS A 530 -5.74 2.25 -2.18
CA LYS A 530 -5.74 3.18 -3.33
C LYS A 530 -5.64 2.46 -4.66
N PHE A 531 -6.22 3.04 -5.70
CA PHE A 531 -6.06 2.52 -7.06
C PHE A 531 -4.62 2.66 -7.53
N GLN A 532 -4.12 1.58 -8.12
CA GLN A 532 -2.85 1.52 -8.81
C GLN A 532 -3.11 1.02 -10.23
N MET A 533 -2.43 1.62 -11.20
CA MET A 533 -2.49 1.19 -12.61
C MET A 533 -1.07 1.21 -13.15
N HIS A 534 -0.70 0.16 -13.88
CA HIS A 534 0.61 0.10 -14.52
C HIS A 534 0.74 1.26 -15.52
N ASP A 535 1.89 1.92 -15.55
CA ASP A 535 2.15 3.08 -16.41
C ASP A 535 1.73 2.87 -17.88
N GLN A 536 1.99 1.70 -18.50
CA GLN A 536 1.52 1.36 -19.85
C GLN A 536 0.00 1.25 -19.97
N MET A 537 -0.71 0.72 -18.96
CA MET A 537 -2.18 0.67 -18.97
C MET A 537 -2.76 2.09 -18.84
N ARG A 538 -2.15 2.93 -17.99
CA ARG A 538 -2.50 4.33 -17.84
C ARG A 538 -2.27 5.11 -19.13
N ASP A 539 -1.07 5.00 -19.69
CA ASP A 539 -0.66 5.70 -20.90
C ASP A 539 -1.55 5.28 -22.08
N MET A 540 -1.88 3.97 -22.20
CA MET A 540 -2.86 3.48 -23.17
C MET A 540 -4.26 4.08 -22.94
N GLY A 541 -4.76 4.11 -21.70
CA GLY A 541 -6.05 4.73 -21.39
C GLY A 541 -6.12 6.22 -21.73
N ARG A 542 -5.04 6.96 -21.43
CA ARG A 542 -4.90 8.38 -21.79
C ARG A 542 -4.83 8.57 -23.31
N GLU A 543 -4.14 7.69 -24.03
CA GLU A 543 -4.07 7.74 -25.49
C GLU A 543 -5.43 7.47 -26.14
N ILE A 544 -6.22 6.51 -25.62
CA ILE A 544 -7.60 6.29 -26.08
C ILE A 544 -8.43 7.57 -26.00
N VAL A 545 -8.30 8.35 -24.92
CA VAL A 545 -8.99 9.64 -24.79
C VAL A 545 -8.40 10.68 -25.75
N ARG A 546 -7.09 10.68 -25.97
CA ARG A 546 -6.42 11.57 -26.94
C ARG A 546 -6.91 11.32 -28.37
N GLU A 547 -7.08 10.07 -28.75
CA GLU A 547 -7.59 9.61 -30.05
C GLU A 547 -9.03 10.07 -30.32
N GLU A 548 -9.85 10.34 -29.29
CA GLU A 548 -11.20 10.92 -29.48
C GLU A 548 -11.14 12.25 -30.22
N ASN A 549 -10.09 13.05 -29.97
CA ASN A 549 -9.77 14.23 -30.76
C ASN A 549 -8.31 14.67 -30.57
N ILE A 550 -7.47 14.40 -31.57
CA ILE A 550 -6.02 14.70 -31.49
C ILE A 550 -5.78 16.21 -31.43
N GLU A 551 -6.49 16.99 -32.25
CA GLU A 551 -6.25 18.43 -32.43
C GLU A 551 -6.88 19.32 -31.35
N GLN A 552 -8.01 18.90 -30.79
CA GLN A 552 -8.85 19.75 -29.94
C GLN A 552 -9.16 19.06 -28.60
N PRO A 553 -8.33 19.26 -27.56
CA PRO A 553 -8.53 18.68 -26.24
C PRO A 553 -9.93 18.92 -25.64
N TRP A 554 -10.51 20.10 -25.89
CA TRP A 554 -11.86 20.46 -25.42
C TRP A 554 -13.02 19.72 -26.12
N LYS A 555 -12.72 18.86 -27.10
CA LYS A 555 -13.65 17.91 -27.70
C LYS A 555 -13.47 16.48 -27.17
N ARG A 556 -12.54 16.24 -26.25
CA ARG A 556 -12.37 14.93 -25.61
C ARG A 556 -13.32 14.77 -24.43
N SER A 557 -13.52 13.53 -24.00
CA SER A 557 -14.38 13.15 -22.88
C SER A 557 -13.76 13.45 -21.53
N ARG A 558 -12.42 13.40 -21.45
CA ARG A 558 -11.64 13.62 -20.23
C ARG A 558 -10.47 14.54 -20.54
N ILE A 559 -10.22 15.48 -19.63
CA ILE A 559 -9.07 16.38 -19.70
C ILE A 559 -8.34 16.25 -18.37
N TRP A 560 -7.31 15.40 -18.36
CA TRP A 560 -6.51 15.10 -17.17
C TRP A 560 -5.30 16.01 -17.04
N ASP A 561 -4.81 16.54 -18.15
CA ASP A 561 -3.64 17.43 -18.19
C ASP A 561 -4.00 18.83 -17.66
N PRO A 562 -3.34 19.32 -16.60
CA PRO A 562 -3.65 20.63 -16.04
C PRO A 562 -3.38 21.81 -16.99
N GLU A 563 -2.41 21.72 -17.89
CA GLU A 563 -2.11 22.78 -18.85
C GLU A 563 -3.20 22.86 -19.92
N GLU A 564 -3.65 21.72 -20.45
CA GLU A 564 -4.80 21.64 -21.36
C GLU A 564 -6.08 22.16 -20.69
N ALA A 565 -6.31 21.82 -19.42
CA ALA A 565 -7.44 22.31 -18.65
C ALA A 565 -7.39 23.84 -18.45
N LEU A 566 -6.21 24.39 -18.20
CA LEU A 566 -6.01 25.83 -18.05
C LEU A 566 -6.28 26.57 -19.36
N ASP A 567 -5.70 26.11 -20.48
CA ASP A 567 -5.92 26.68 -21.82
C ASP A 567 -7.41 26.69 -22.16
N LEU A 568 -8.09 25.56 -21.94
CA LEU A 568 -9.52 25.41 -22.18
C LEU A 568 -10.33 26.46 -21.42
N LEU A 569 -10.09 26.55 -20.11
CA LEU A 569 -10.87 27.44 -19.23
C LEU A 569 -10.59 28.90 -19.53
N GLN A 570 -9.33 29.29 -19.72
CA GLN A 570 -8.95 30.68 -20.01
C GLN A 570 -9.50 31.16 -21.35
N ASN A 571 -9.49 30.29 -22.37
CA ASN A 571 -10.03 30.60 -23.69
C ASN A 571 -11.54 30.35 -23.82
N LYS A 572 -12.23 29.96 -22.74
CA LYS A 572 -13.67 29.63 -22.73
C LYS A 572 -14.02 28.63 -23.85
N ARG A 573 -13.14 27.65 -24.04
CA ARG A 573 -13.33 26.50 -24.94
C ARG A 573 -14.07 25.40 -24.16
N GLY A 574 -14.58 24.40 -24.86
CA GLY A 574 -15.38 23.34 -24.25
C GLY A 574 -16.36 22.75 -25.24
N SER A 575 -16.89 21.59 -24.88
CA SER A 575 -17.99 20.96 -25.59
C SER A 575 -18.80 20.08 -24.65
N LYS A 576 -19.99 19.68 -25.07
CA LYS A 576 -20.80 18.64 -24.39
C LYS A 576 -20.11 17.27 -24.28
N GLN A 577 -18.98 17.07 -24.97
CA GLN A 577 -18.25 15.81 -24.88
C GLN A 577 -17.45 15.73 -23.58
N VAL A 578 -16.99 16.86 -23.04
CA VAL A 578 -16.18 16.92 -21.82
C VAL A 578 -17.03 16.51 -20.61
N LYS A 579 -16.73 15.33 -20.06
CA LYS A 579 -17.39 14.75 -18.89
C LYS A 579 -16.56 14.88 -17.62
N ALA A 580 -15.24 14.99 -17.74
CA ALA A 580 -14.34 15.11 -16.59
C ALA A 580 -13.19 16.09 -16.85
N LEU A 581 -12.88 16.93 -15.86
CA LEU A 581 -11.88 18.00 -15.99
C LEU A 581 -10.98 18.05 -14.75
N CYS A 582 -9.65 18.03 -14.98
CA CYS A 582 -8.62 18.26 -13.97
C CYS A 582 -8.13 19.72 -14.04
N ALA A 583 -8.80 20.62 -13.35
CA ALA A 583 -8.35 21.99 -13.09
C ALA A 583 -7.45 22.05 -11.84
N ASN A 584 -6.44 21.18 -11.80
CA ASN A 584 -5.47 21.14 -10.71
C ASN A 584 -4.33 22.12 -10.99
N PHE A 585 -4.51 23.37 -10.56
CA PHE A 585 -3.57 24.47 -10.76
C PHE A 585 -2.69 24.74 -9.56
N THR A 586 -2.54 23.71 -8.73
CA THR A 586 -1.74 23.79 -7.53
C THR A 586 -0.30 24.26 -7.90
N TRP A 587 0.29 23.80 -9.00
CA TRP A 587 1.67 24.15 -9.41
C TRP A 587 1.87 25.61 -9.84
N ILE A 588 0.81 26.37 -10.08
CA ILE A 588 0.91 27.77 -10.52
C ILE A 588 0.97 28.69 -9.29
N PRO A 589 1.94 29.63 -9.22
CA PRO A 589 2.00 30.61 -8.15
C PRO A 589 0.70 31.42 -8.04
N ASP A 590 0.29 31.68 -6.80
CA ASP A 590 -0.94 32.39 -6.42
C ASP A 590 -1.10 33.78 -7.09
N LEU A 591 -0.03 34.38 -7.57
CA LEU A 591 -0.01 35.70 -8.20
C LEU A 591 -0.34 35.68 -9.71
N GLY A 592 -0.33 34.52 -10.38
CA GLY A 592 -0.48 34.42 -11.84
C GLY A 592 -1.87 34.01 -12.34
N LEU A 593 -2.70 33.39 -11.49
CA LEU A 593 -3.99 32.82 -11.92
C LEU A 593 -5.14 33.83 -11.84
N LYS A 594 -5.75 34.12 -12.99
CA LYS A 594 -7.03 34.85 -13.04
C LYS A 594 -8.12 33.99 -12.39
N PRO A 595 -8.96 34.57 -11.51
CA PRO A 595 -10.08 33.84 -10.93
C PRO A 595 -11.02 33.28 -12.00
N LEU A 596 -11.36 32.00 -11.89
CA LEU A 596 -12.36 31.35 -12.69
C LEU A 596 -13.74 31.91 -12.32
N LYS A 597 -14.45 32.41 -13.32
CA LYS A 597 -15.85 32.84 -13.27
C LYS A 597 -16.74 31.83 -13.98
N ARG A 598 -18.05 31.93 -13.73
CA ARG A 598 -19.12 31.18 -14.41
C ARG A 598 -18.92 30.98 -15.91
N GLN A 599 -18.54 32.04 -16.62
CA GLN A 599 -18.37 32.04 -18.08
C GLN A 599 -17.35 31.02 -18.62
N HIS A 600 -16.38 30.58 -17.81
CA HIS A 600 -15.36 29.63 -18.26
C HIS A 600 -15.90 28.19 -18.34
N PHE A 601 -17.02 27.90 -17.67
CA PHE A 601 -17.61 26.56 -17.62
C PHE A 601 -18.89 26.41 -18.45
N LEU A 602 -19.40 27.49 -19.06
CA LEU A 602 -20.67 27.46 -19.82
C LEU A 602 -20.69 26.46 -20.98
N LYS A 603 -19.53 26.11 -21.54
CA LYS A 603 -19.40 25.14 -22.63
C LYS A 603 -19.15 23.70 -22.15
N LEU A 604 -19.30 23.43 -20.84
CA LEU A 604 -19.07 22.12 -20.23
C LEU A 604 -20.36 21.60 -19.55
N PRO A 605 -21.50 21.53 -20.26
CA PRO A 605 -22.79 21.20 -19.64
C PRO A 605 -22.87 19.76 -19.12
N GLU A 606 -22.07 18.84 -19.67
CA GLU A 606 -22.05 17.40 -19.34
C GLU A 606 -20.99 17.03 -18.30
N LEU A 607 -20.37 18.03 -17.66
CA LEU A 607 -19.29 17.79 -16.70
C LEU A 607 -19.84 17.06 -15.47
N ARG A 608 -19.43 15.80 -15.28
CA ARG A 608 -19.75 14.96 -14.11
C ARG A 608 -18.67 14.95 -13.04
N TYR A 609 -17.42 15.24 -13.41
CA TYR A 609 -16.27 15.29 -12.52
C TYR A 609 -15.47 16.59 -12.70
N LEU A 610 -15.20 17.28 -11.60
CA LEU A 610 -14.33 18.45 -11.57
C LEU A 610 -13.34 18.33 -10.42
N GLU A 611 -12.06 18.22 -10.75
CA GLU A 611 -10.98 18.50 -9.79
C GLU A 611 -10.56 19.96 -9.95
N ALA A 612 -10.59 20.72 -8.87
CA ALA A 612 -10.35 22.17 -8.86
C ALA A 612 -9.39 22.57 -7.74
N LEU A 613 -8.27 21.86 -7.63
CA LEU A 613 -7.25 22.14 -6.63
C LEU A 613 -6.44 23.36 -7.04
N GLY A 614 -6.24 24.33 -6.13
CA GLY A 614 -5.53 25.58 -6.42
C GLY A 614 -6.29 26.56 -7.34
N ALA A 615 -7.48 26.19 -7.81
CA ALA A 615 -8.32 27.07 -8.61
C ALA A 615 -9.03 28.11 -7.73
N ARG A 616 -9.03 29.37 -8.18
CA ARG A 616 -9.75 30.46 -7.51
C ARG A 616 -11.08 30.71 -8.19
N PHE A 617 -12.18 30.53 -7.47
CA PHE A 617 -13.52 30.79 -8.00
C PHE A 617 -14.01 32.18 -7.60
N ASN A 618 -14.64 32.91 -8.53
CA ASN A 618 -15.24 34.21 -8.28
C ASN A 618 -16.61 34.33 -8.96
N GLY A 619 -17.63 34.71 -8.19
CA GLY A 619 -19.01 34.88 -8.63
C GLY A 619 -19.90 33.68 -8.33
N ASP A 620 -21.12 33.73 -8.88
CA ASP A 620 -22.15 32.70 -8.71
C ASP A 620 -22.08 31.64 -9.83
N PHE A 621 -22.10 30.37 -9.42
CA PHE A 621 -22.03 29.18 -10.27
C PHE A 621 -23.37 28.41 -10.32
N GLY A 622 -24.46 29.01 -9.85
CA GLY A 622 -25.80 28.41 -9.89
C GLY A 622 -26.17 27.88 -11.27
N ASN A 623 -26.65 26.63 -11.31
CA ASN A 623 -27.23 25.94 -12.46
C ASN A 623 -26.31 25.71 -13.68
N ILE A 624 -24.98 25.89 -13.58
CA ILE A 624 -24.09 25.61 -14.73
C ILE A 624 -23.55 24.17 -14.79
N PHE A 625 -23.76 23.41 -13.72
CA PHE A 625 -23.24 22.07 -13.54
C PHE A 625 -24.37 21.05 -13.27
N PRO A 626 -25.33 20.89 -14.18
CA PRO A 626 -26.50 20.03 -13.95
C PRO A 626 -26.12 18.56 -13.74
N ASN A 627 -25.02 18.13 -14.37
CA ASN A 627 -24.55 16.74 -14.34
C ASN A 627 -23.36 16.52 -13.41
N LEU A 628 -22.88 17.55 -12.70
CA LEU A 628 -21.75 17.41 -11.78
C LEU A 628 -22.16 16.53 -10.60
N ARG A 629 -21.42 15.45 -10.40
CA ARG A 629 -21.58 14.52 -9.28
C ARG A 629 -20.42 14.59 -8.31
N TRP A 630 -19.26 15.05 -8.80
CA TRP A 630 -18.05 15.10 -8.00
C TRP A 630 -17.28 16.41 -8.18
N LEU A 631 -16.99 17.08 -7.05
CA LEU A 631 -16.13 18.25 -6.97
C LEU A 631 -15.05 18.02 -5.92
N ARG A 632 -13.79 17.98 -6.37
CA ARG A 632 -12.62 17.93 -5.49
C ARG A 632 -11.99 19.32 -5.41
N SER A 633 -12.06 19.97 -4.24
CA SER A 633 -11.49 21.31 -4.03
C SER A 633 -10.80 21.45 -2.67
N LYS A 634 -9.79 22.32 -2.58
CA LYS A 634 -9.09 22.66 -1.33
C LYS A 634 -9.49 24.09 -0.95
N ALA A 635 -10.29 24.26 0.09
CA ALA A 635 -10.53 25.58 0.67
C ALA A 635 -9.36 25.96 1.58
N HIS A 636 -9.10 27.26 1.74
CA HIS A 636 -7.91 27.81 2.41
C HIS A 636 -7.69 27.40 3.89
N ARG A 637 -8.51 26.50 4.48
CA ARG A 637 -8.31 25.88 5.81
C ARG A 637 -8.89 24.45 5.89
N GLY A 638 -8.63 23.62 4.87
CA GLY A 638 -9.01 22.21 4.88
C GLY A 638 -9.47 21.72 3.52
N MET A 639 -9.28 20.41 3.25
CA MET A 639 -9.85 19.77 2.08
C MET A 639 -11.37 19.70 2.26
N ILE A 640 -12.12 20.30 1.34
CA ILE A 640 -13.58 20.28 1.38
C ILE A 640 -14.04 19.34 0.27
N ILE A 641 -14.48 18.14 0.67
CA ILE A 641 -15.20 17.22 -0.21
C ILE A 641 -16.67 17.63 -0.11
N ILE A 642 -17.19 18.33 -1.12
CA ILE A 642 -18.62 18.66 -1.20
C ILE A 642 -19.27 17.69 -2.17
N ARG A 643 -20.16 16.85 -1.64
CA ARG A 643 -21.28 16.34 -2.44
C ARG A 643 -22.13 17.55 -2.80
N LEU A 644 -22.16 17.94 -4.07
CA LEU A 644 -23.20 18.86 -4.54
C LEU A 644 -24.49 18.04 -4.59
N ILE A 645 -25.14 17.88 -3.44
CA ILE A 645 -26.55 17.52 -3.39
C ILE A 645 -27.28 18.78 -3.88
N PHE A 646 -27.44 18.92 -5.19
CA PHE A 646 -28.42 19.86 -5.73
C PHE A 646 -29.76 19.13 -5.79
N ILE A 647 -30.61 19.48 -4.81
CA ILE A 647 -32.09 19.42 -4.75
C ILE A 647 -32.73 18.09 -5.16
#